data_AF-G8LNM2-F1
#
_entry.id   AF-G8LNM2-F1
#
_cell.length_a   1.000
_cell.length_b   1.000
_cell.length_c   1.000
_cell.angle_alpha   90.00
_cell.angle_beta   90.00
_cell.angle_gamma   90.00
#
_symmetry.space_group_name_H-M   'P 1'
#
loop_
_entity.id
_entity.type
_entity.pdbx_description
1 polymer ?
#
loop_
_entity_poly.entity_id
_entity_poly.type
_entity_poly.pdbx_seq_one_letter_code
_entity_poly.pdbx_strand_id
1 'polypeptide(L)'
;MILPRSFFNLARLTNNLADAGKRFSRAPVRIRLSQHNKHNKMRSTMGSNSSFSARRTALAMAVALCCAWQSPVFAHGSEAHMVPMDKTLQAFGADVQWDDYAQMFTIAKDGAYVKVKPGAKTAIVNGKTLTLQVPVVMKGKKAFISETFINDVFQSGLDQTFQVEKRPHPLNALTADEIKQAVEIVKGSSDFKPNTRFTQIALAEPEKAKVWDFVLNGTAVDSPRQANITMLDGKHVIESLVDLKDKKILRWDAVKDAHGMVLLDDFATVQQIINESAEFAEVLKKRGITDTKKVITTPLTVGYFDGKDGLKQEDRLLKVVSYLDVGDGNYWAHPIENLVAVVDLEQKKIQKIEEGAVVPVPMTPRPYDGRDRINTPKKPLDIIEPEGKNYTITGDMIHWQNWDFHLSLDSRVGPMISTITYNDNGKKRQIMYQGSLGGMIVPYGDPDVGWYFKAYLDSGDYGMGTLTSPLVRGKDVPSNAVMLNETIADYTGAPMEIPRAIAIFERYAGPEYKHQEMGQPNVSTERRELVIRWVSTVGNYDYIFDWVFHENGTIGIDAGATGIEAVKGVQAKTMHDPTAKDDTRYGTLIDHNIVGTTHQHIYNFRLDMDVDGINNTLVAMDPQVKPNTAGGPRTSTMQINQYAIDTEQQAAQKFDPGTIRLLSNTSKENRMGNPISYQIIPYAGGTHPVATGAKFAPDEWIYHRLSFMDKQLWVTRYHPDEMYPEGKFPNRSTHDTGLGKYSKDNESLNDQDDVVWMTTGTTHVARAEEWPIMPTEWVHTLLKPWNFFDETPTLGRKKDEQK
;
A
#
# COMPACT_ATOMS: atom_id res chain seq x y z
N MET A 1 -60.93 -25.92 -31.66
CA MET A 1 -62.15 -25.09 -31.64
C MET A 1 -61.80 -23.79 -30.91
N ILE A 2 -61.85 -22.67 -31.64
CA ILE A 2 -61.93 -21.26 -31.24
C ILE A 2 -60.72 -20.62 -30.49
N LEU A 3 -60.21 -19.56 -31.13
CA LEU A 3 -59.12 -18.58 -30.91
C LEU A 3 -59.44 -17.50 -29.82
N PRO A 4 -58.56 -16.50 -29.51
CA PRO A 4 -57.13 -16.33 -29.84
C PRO A 4 -56.20 -15.79 -28.69
N ARG A 5 -54.89 -15.86 -29.00
CA ARG A 5 -53.78 -15.01 -28.52
C ARG A 5 -53.86 -13.58 -29.08
N SER A 6 -53.26 -12.58 -28.40
CA SER A 6 -52.43 -11.59 -29.12
C SER A 6 -51.55 -10.74 -28.19
N PHE A 7 -50.25 -10.83 -28.45
CA PHE A 7 -49.17 -9.96 -28.03
C PHE A 7 -48.73 -9.11 -29.24
N PHE A 8 -48.09 -7.96 -28.98
CA PHE A 8 -47.29 -7.07 -29.84
C PHE A 8 -47.97 -6.10 -30.82
N ASN A 9 -47.69 -4.80 -30.66
CA ASN A 9 -47.04 -4.04 -31.74
C ASN A 9 -46.29 -2.78 -31.27
N LEU A 10 -45.12 -2.58 -31.87
CA LEU A 10 -44.15 -1.52 -31.67
C LEU A 10 -44.46 -0.29 -32.57
N ALA A 11 -44.22 0.91 -32.02
CA ALA A 11 -43.76 2.16 -32.66
C ALA A 11 -44.42 2.67 -33.96
N ARG A 12 -44.87 3.96 -33.94
CA ARG A 12 -44.66 4.93 -35.05
C ARG A 12 -45.05 6.38 -34.67
N LEU A 13 -44.06 7.27 -34.82
CA LEU A 13 -44.07 8.56 -35.53
C LEU A 13 -44.77 9.82 -34.97
N THR A 14 -43.92 10.86 -34.83
CA THR A 14 -44.02 12.27 -35.31
C THR A 14 -44.67 13.37 -34.47
N ASN A 15 -43.82 14.36 -34.16
CA ASN A 15 -43.94 15.82 -34.29
C ASN A 15 -45.16 16.60 -33.76
N ASN A 16 -44.83 17.81 -33.28
CA ASN A 16 -45.65 18.99 -32.94
C ASN A 16 -46.01 19.11 -31.45
N LEU A 17 -45.26 19.94 -30.71
CA LEU A 17 -45.39 21.40 -30.56
C LEU A 17 -46.54 21.81 -29.65
N ALA A 18 -46.13 22.36 -28.50
CA ALA A 18 -46.61 23.62 -27.93
C ALA A 18 -48.12 23.83 -27.84
N ASP A 19 -48.67 23.80 -26.62
CA ASP A 19 -49.16 25.02 -25.97
C ASP A 19 -49.54 24.79 -24.50
N ALA A 20 -49.75 25.90 -23.79
CA ALA A 20 -50.32 26.07 -22.45
C ALA A 20 -49.34 26.09 -21.26
N GLY A 21 -48.86 27.31 -20.96
CA GLY A 21 -48.27 27.64 -19.66
C GLY A 21 -47.61 29.01 -19.52
N LYS A 22 -48.06 30.05 -20.25
CA LYS A 22 -47.64 31.45 -20.03
C LYS A 22 -48.65 32.16 -19.12
N ARG A 23 -48.18 32.84 -18.05
CA ARG A 23 -48.35 34.31 -17.85
C ARG A 23 -47.69 34.86 -16.56
N PHE A 24 -47.18 36.09 -16.71
CA PHE A 24 -46.56 37.08 -15.78
C PHE A 24 -45.05 36.94 -15.49
N SER A 25 -44.10 37.57 -16.22
CA SER A 25 -43.69 39.00 -16.47
C SER A 25 -42.67 39.51 -15.43
N ARG A 26 -41.34 39.60 -15.64
CA ARG A 26 -40.43 40.40 -16.52
C ARG A 26 -40.43 41.93 -16.37
N ALA A 27 -39.26 42.46 -15.97
CA ALA A 27 -38.67 43.73 -16.42
C ALA A 27 -37.12 43.59 -16.45
N PRO A 28 -36.41 44.03 -17.52
CA PRO A 28 -34.94 44.04 -17.60
C PRO A 28 -34.34 45.46 -17.77
N VAL A 29 -33.06 45.63 -17.40
CA VAL A 29 -32.27 46.85 -17.68
C VAL A 29 -31.05 46.49 -18.53
N ARG A 30 -30.89 47.20 -19.64
CA ARG A 30 -29.75 47.25 -20.58
C ARG A 30 -28.84 48.43 -20.22
N ILE A 31 -27.51 48.31 -20.36
CA ILE A 31 -26.64 49.45 -20.72
C ILE A 31 -25.57 49.00 -21.74
N ARG A 32 -25.32 49.90 -22.70
CA ARG A 32 -24.51 49.79 -23.93
C ARG A 32 -23.02 50.07 -23.73
N LEU A 33 -22.23 49.54 -24.69
CA LEU A 33 -20.85 49.89 -25.04
C LEU A 33 -20.71 51.27 -25.70
N SER A 34 -19.57 51.94 -25.49
CA SER A 34 -18.82 52.64 -26.55
C SER A 34 -17.31 52.75 -26.21
N GLN A 35 -16.47 52.63 -27.24
CA GLN A 35 -15.02 52.90 -27.25
C GLN A 35 -14.76 54.32 -27.74
N HIS A 36 -13.69 55.00 -27.27
CA HIS A 36 -12.76 55.77 -28.12
C HIS A 36 -11.50 56.32 -27.39
N ASN A 37 -10.33 55.95 -27.96
CA ASN A 37 -9.12 56.72 -28.32
C ASN A 37 -8.35 57.71 -27.39
N LYS A 38 -7.06 57.36 -27.21
CA LYS A 38 -5.79 58.09 -27.48
C LYS A 38 -5.32 59.35 -26.70
N HIS A 39 -4.05 59.23 -26.30
CA HIS A 39 -2.89 60.17 -26.37
C HIS A 39 -2.47 61.09 -25.20
N ASN A 40 -1.20 60.87 -24.80
CA ASN A 40 -0.10 61.81 -24.48
C ASN A 40 -0.33 63.02 -23.55
N LYS A 41 0.48 63.09 -22.47
CA LYS A 41 1.61 64.05 -22.41
C LYS A 41 2.50 63.85 -21.18
N MET A 42 3.81 63.83 -21.45
CA MET A 42 4.89 64.17 -20.52
C MET A 42 4.70 65.58 -19.95
N ARG A 43 5.17 65.83 -18.72
CA ARG A 43 6.23 66.84 -18.49
C ARG A 43 6.80 66.78 -17.06
N SER A 44 8.12 66.71 -17.06
CA SER A 44 9.11 66.88 -16.00
C SER A 44 9.29 68.35 -15.57
N THR A 45 9.75 68.55 -14.33
CA THR A 45 10.68 69.63 -13.93
C THR A 45 11.41 69.11 -12.66
N MET A 46 12.73 68.80 -12.69
CA MET A 46 13.91 69.70 -12.58
C MET A 46 13.83 70.63 -11.37
N GLY A 47 14.83 70.82 -10.51
CA GLY A 47 16.26 70.46 -10.47
C GLY A 47 16.79 70.60 -9.03
N SER A 48 17.80 69.82 -8.64
CA SER A 48 19.22 70.21 -8.49
C SER A 48 19.58 71.01 -7.22
N ASN A 49 20.39 70.35 -6.39
CA ASN A 49 21.60 70.84 -5.70
C ASN A 49 21.52 72.03 -4.73
N SER A 50 21.58 71.67 -3.46
CA SER A 50 22.63 72.02 -2.48
C SER A 50 23.32 73.40 -2.56
N SER A 51 23.20 74.16 -1.47
CA SER A 51 24.32 74.85 -0.83
C SER A 51 24.04 75.15 0.66
N PHE A 52 24.85 74.53 1.53
CA PHE A 52 25.63 75.14 2.62
C PHE A 52 25.05 76.42 3.27
N SER A 53 24.89 76.50 4.60
CA SER A 53 26.03 76.64 5.52
C SER A 53 25.58 76.56 7.00
N ALA A 54 26.34 75.78 7.79
CA ALA A 54 26.82 76.02 9.17
C ALA A 54 26.36 77.32 9.88
N ARG A 55 26.06 77.38 11.19
CA ARG A 55 26.41 76.56 12.38
C ARG A 55 25.51 77.07 13.51
N ARG A 56 25.02 76.18 14.39
CA ARG A 56 25.10 76.35 15.85
C ARG A 56 24.82 75.02 16.55
N THR A 57 25.94 74.37 16.84
CA THR A 57 26.25 73.52 18.01
C THR A 57 25.29 73.61 19.19
N ALA A 58 24.74 72.46 19.60
CA ALA A 58 24.75 71.91 20.96
C ALA A 58 23.56 70.96 21.21
N LEU A 59 23.50 69.81 20.52
CA LEU A 59 22.70 68.65 20.97
C LEU A 59 23.09 67.36 20.22
N ALA A 60 24.39 67.08 20.13
CA ALA A 60 24.90 65.86 19.48
C ALA A 60 25.66 65.02 20.50
N MET A 61 24.92 64.48 21.48
CA MET A 61 25.43 63.40 22.34
C MET A 61 24.32 62.61 23.08
N ALA A 62 23.13 62.49 22.46
CA ALA A 62 22.03 61.69 23.03
C ALA A 62 21.14 60.98 22.00
N VAL A 63 21.45 61.05 20.69
CA VAL A 63 20.63 60.44 19.62
C VAL A 63 21.51 59.59 18.69
N ALA A 64 22.38 58.76 19.29
CA ALA A 64 23.17 57.74 18.58
C ALA A 64 23.21 56.41 19.36
N LEU A 65 22.16 56.10 20.13
CA LEU A 65 22.07 54.89 20.97
C LEU A 65 20.73 54.14 20.84
N CYS A 66 19.90 54.42 19.81
CA CYS A 66 18.62 53.74 19.63
C CYS A 66 18.48 52.96 18.30
N CYS A 67 19.57 52.76 17.57
CA CYS A 67 19.62 51.82 16.45
C CYS A 67 20.68 50.75 16.74
N ALA A 68 20.24 49.49 16.81
CA ALA A 68 21.02 48.26 16.97
C ALA A 68 21.59 47.96 18.37
N TRP A 69 20.75 47.90 19.41
CA TRP A 69 21.00 47.04 20.57
C TRP A 69 19.99 45.89 20.54
N GLN A 70 20.32 44.82 19.82
CA GLN A 70 19.75 43.50 20.13
C GLN A 70 20.50 43.00 21.36
N SER A 71 19.81 42.89 22.49
CA SER A 71 20.37 42.16 23.63
C SER A 71 20.69 40.73 23.16
N PRO A 72 21.88 40.19 23.46
CA PRO A 72 22.16 38.78 23.20
C PRO A 72 21.08 37.95 23.92
N VAL A 73 20.37 37.14 23.16
CA VAL A 73 19.44 36.15 23.71
C VAL A 73 20.34 35.02 24.22
N PHE A 74 20.15 34.53 25.44
CA PHE A 74 21.00 33.49 26.01
C PHE A 74 20.26 32.15 26.07
N ALA A 75 20.93 31.06 25.70
CA ALA A 75 20.52 29.68 25.95
C ALA A 75 21.67 28.95 26.66
N HIS A 76 21.38 28.19 27.71
CA HIS A 76 22.39 27.44 28.49
C HIS A 76 23.61 28.25 28.97
N GLY A 77 23.47 29.56 29.20
CA GLY A 77 24.56 30.42 29.69
C GLY A 77 25.47 31.03 28.62
N SER A 78 25.17 30.85 27.33
CA SER A 78 25.85 31.47 26.17
C SER A 78 24.87 32.12 25.21
N GLU A 79 25.34 32.99 24.30
CA GLU A 79 24.49 33.62 23.27
C GLU A 79 23.83 32.54 22.40
N ALA A 80 22.50 32.56 22.32
CA ALA A 80 21.68 31.61 21.60
C ALA A 80 21.89 31.81 20.09
N HIS A 81 22.41 30.77 19.46
CA HIS A 81 22.56 30.76 18.01
C HIS A 81 21.17 30.54 17.36
N MET A 82 20.79 31.48 16.51
CA MET A 82 19.44 31.56 15.93
C MET A 82 19.44 31.12 14.46
N VAL A 83 18.53 30.22 14.11
CA VAL A 83 18.37 29.69 12.74
C VAL A 83 17.03 30.11 12.13
N PRO A 84 16.92 30.25 10.79
CA PRO A 84 15.65 30.56 10.14
C PRO A 84 14.61 29.44 10.36
N MET A 85 13.44 29.77 10.89
CA MET A 85 12.40 28.81 11.26
C MET A 85 11.94 27.96 10.08
N ASP A 86 11.46 28.59 9.00
CA ASP A 86 10.86 27.89 7.85
C ASP A 86 11.82 26.86 7.25
N LYS A 87 13.05 27.26 6.96
CA LYS A 87 14.08 26.38 6.36
C LYS A 87 14.40 25.21 7.29
N THR A 88 14.51 25.46 8.59
CA THR A 88 14.91 24.43 9.57
C THR A 88 13.79 23.43 9.79
N LEU A 89 12.54 23.89 9.91
CA LEU A 89 11.36 23.02 10.09
C LEU A 89 11.00 22.25 8.82
N GLN A 90 11.15 22.85 7.63
CA GLN A 90 10.98 22.13 6.36
C GLN A 90 12.03 21.03 6.20
N ALA A 91 13.30 21.29 6.55
CA ALA A 91 14.36 20.27 6.52
C ALA A 91 14.10 19.15 7.55
N PHE A 92 13.44 19.47 8.67
CA PHE A 92 12.95 18.49 9.64
C PHE A 92 11.70 17.74 9.17
N GLY A 93 11.07 18.14 8.07
CA GLY A 93 9.85 17.52 7.53
C GLY A 93 8.56 17.94 8.25
N ALA A 94 8.54 19.09 8.92
CA ALA A 94 7.36 19.66 9.55
C ALA A 94 6.65 20.66 8.63
N ASP A 95 5.31 20.63 8.65
CA ASP A 95 4.45 21.62 8.01
C ASP A 95 4.38 22.88 8.88
N VAL A 96 4.50 24.06 8.26
CA VAL A 96 4.50 25.36 8.94
C VAL A 96 3.44 26.25 8.32
N GLN A 97 2.49 26.70 9.16
CA GLN A 97 1.44 27.64 8.78
C GLN A 97 1.54 28.91 9.64
N TRP A 98 1.40 30.07 9.01
CA TRP A 98 1.33 31.37 9.68
C TRP A 98 -0.08 31.95 9.56
N ASP A 99 -0.68 32.28 10.70
CA ASP A 99 -1.91 33.06 10.78
C ASP A 99 -1.58 34.50 11.16
N ASP A 100 -1.76 35.42 10.21
CA ASP A 100 -1.51 36.85 10.39
C ASP A 100 -2.50 37.52 11.34
N TYR A 101 -3.74 37.06 11.40
CA TYR A 101 -4.74 37.61 12.31
C TYR A 101 -4.43 37.23 13.77
N ALA A 102 -4.09 35.96 13.99
CA ALA A 102 -3.77 35.45 15.33
C ALA A 102 -2.33 35.73 15.76
N GLN A 103 -1.46 36.17 14.83
CA GLN A 103 -0.01 36.28 14.98
C GLN A 103 0.59 34.98 15.54
N MET A 104 0.25 33.86 14.91
CA MET A 104 0.51 32.51 15.43
C MET A 104 1.07 31.61 14.35
N PHE A 105 2.14 30.88 14.69
CA PHE A 105 2.59 29.73 13.93
C PHE A 105 1.87 28.48 14.42
N THR A 106 1.34 27.72 13.47
CA THR A 106 0.97 26.32 13.65
C THR A 106 2.03 25.47 12.96
N ILE A 107 2.65 24.55 13.70
CA ILE A 107 3.68 23.66 13.18
C ILE A 107 3.23 22.23 13.45
N ALA A 108 3.16 21.39 12.42
CA ALA A 108 2.71 20.01 12.55
C ALA A 108 3.74 19.03 11.97
N LYS A 109 4.00 17.95 12.68
CA LYS A 109 4.76 16.80 12.17
C LYS A 109 4.30 15.55 12.90
N ASP A 110 3.80 14.57 12.14
CA ASP A 110 3.36 13.28 12.67
C ASP A 110 2.36 13.45 13.84
N GLY A 111 2.75 13.08 15.05
CA GLY A 111 1.98 13.18 16.29
C GLY A 111 1.93 14.57 16.93
N ALA A 112 2.88 15.44 16.57
CA ALA A 112 3.08 16.72 17.20
C ALA A 112 2.31 17.83 16.47
N TYR A 113 1.45 18.52 17.21
CA TYR A 113 0.73 19.71 16.80
C TYR A 113 1.12 20.87 17.72
N VAL A 114 1.88 21.83 17.18
CA VAL A 114 2.49 22.92 17.94
C VAL A 114 1.86 24.24 17.56
N LYS A 115 1.52 25.06 18.56
CA LYS A 115 1.15 26.48 18.39
C LYS A 115 2.15 27.36 19.12
N VAL A 116 2.75 28.31 18.42
CA VAL A 116 3.72 29.25 19.01
C VAL A 116 3.53 30.66 18.48
N LYS A 117 3.55 31.64 19.39
CA LYS A 117 3.49 33.07 19.04
C LYS A 117 4.89 33.68 19.10
N PRO A 118 5.26 34.55 18.14
CA PRO A 118 6.50 35.32 18.27
C PRO A 118 6.56 36.12 19.57
N GLY A 119 7.72 36.11 20.22
CA GLY A 119 7.96 36.80 21.50
C GLY A 119 7.35 36.13 22.74
N ALA A 120 6.52 35.08 22.58
CA ALA A 120 5.97 34.36 23.71
C ALA A 120 7.04 33.50 24.41
N LYS A 121 7.00 33.46 25.74
CA LYS A 121 7.86 32.59 26.56
C LYS A 121 7.38 31.14 26.59
N THR A 122 6.24 30.85 25.99
CA THR A 122 5.63 29.53 25.97
C THR A 122 5.14 29.18 24.57
N ALA A 123 5.11 27.88 24.29
CA ALA A 123 4.41 27.26 23.18
C ALA A 123 3.33 26.32 23.71
N ILE A 124 2.43 25.88 22.84
CA ILE A 124 1.48 24.80 23.10
C ILE A 124 1.89 23.61 22.23
N VAL A 125 2.05 22.43 22.82
CA VAL A 125 2.32 21.17 22.12
C VAL A 125 1.23 20.19 22.54
N ASN A 126 0.43 19.72 21.58
CA ASN A 126 -0.67 18.78 21.82
C ASN A 126 -1.60 19.24 22.97
N GLY A 127 -2.02 20.51 22.91
CA GLY A 127 -2.87 21.14 23.94
C GLY A 127 -2.17 21.51 25.26
N LYS A 128 -0.92 21.07 25.49
CA LYS A 128 -0.17 21.32 26.74
C LYS A 128 0.82 22.47 26.62
N THR A 129 0.99 23.24 27.68
CA THR A 129 1.92 24.37 27.73
C THR A 129 3.37 23.90 27.90
N LEU A 130 4.27 24.43 27.06
CA LEU A 130 5.73 24.25 27.15
C LEU A 130 6.41 25.60 27.36
N THR A 131 7.33 25.70 28.32
CA THR A 131 8.18 26.89 28.48
C THR A 131 9.33 26.84 27.48
N LEU A 132 9.50 27.89 26.69
CA LEU A 132 10.60 28.03 25.75
C LEU A 132 11.79 28.69 26.45
N GLN A 133 12.99 28.13 26.27
CA GLN A 133 14.23 28.79 26.70
C GLN A 133 14.43 30.11 25.94
N VAL A 134 14.19 30.06 24.63
CA VAL A 134 14.33 31.18 23.71
C VAL A 134 13.01 31.37 22.94
N PRO A 135 12.32 32.51 23.10
CA PRO A 135 11.15 32.85 22.30
C PRO A 135 11.45 32.85 20.80
N VAL A 136 10.44 32.55 20.00
CA VAL A 136 10.51 32.78 18.55
C VAL A 136 10.69 34.28 18.28
N VAL A 137 11.68 34.64 17.45
CA VAL A 137 12.00 36.05 17.14
C VAL A 137 11.66 36.35 15.68
N MET A 138 10.97 37.46 15.44
CA MET A 138 10.79 37.98 14.07
C MET A 138 11.94 38.92 13.73
N LYS A 139 12.67 38.65 12.64
CA LYS A 139 13.60 39.60 12.00
C LYS A 139 13.03 40.00 10.64
N GLY A 140 12.37 41.16 10.59
CA GLY A 140 11.55 41.54 9.44
C GLY A 140 10.34 40.62 9.31
N LYS A 141 10.11 40.05 8.12
CA LYS A 141 9.01 39.10 7.86
C LYS A 141 9.37 37.63 8.09
N LYS A 142 10.57 37.34 8.62
CA LYS A 142 11.06 35.97 8.81
C LYS A 142 11.15 35.63 10.30
N ALA A 143 10.67 34.45 10.66
CA ALA A 143 10.82 33.91 12.00
C ALA A 143 12.17 33.21 12.17
N PHE A 144 12.75 33.35 13.36
CA PHE A 144 13.97 32.70 13.80
C PHE A 144 13.70 31.96 15.10
N ILE A 145 14.28 30.77 15.22
CA ILE A 145 14.21 29.89 16.38
C ILE A 145 15.61 29.61 16.91
N SER A 146 15.73 29.19 18.17
CA SER A 146 16.97 28.60 18.68
C SER A 146 17.32 27.36 17.86
N GLU A 147 18.61 27.08 17.67
CA GLU A 147 19.06 25.81 17.08
C GLU A 147 18.58 24.58 17.88
N THR A 148 18.31 24.75 19.18
CA THR A 148 17.76 23.69 20.06
C THR A 148 16.24 23.55 19.96
N PHE A 149 15.52 24.47 19.30
CA PHE A 149 14.06 24.56 19.35
C PHE A 149 13.37 23.24 18.95
N ILE A 150 13.86 22.55 17.92
CA ILE A 150 13.26 21.28 17.48
C ILE A 150 13.34 20.24 18.60
N ASN A 151 14.49 20.09 19.24
CA ASN A 151 14.66 19.16 20.35
C ASN A 151 13.81 19.58 21.55
N ASP A 152 13.89 20.85 21.96
CA ASP A 152 13.17 21.39 23.10
C ASP A 152 11.64 21.25 22.97
N VAL A 153 11.11 21.31 21.74
CA VAL A 153 9.66 21.28 21.46
C VAL A 153 9.17 19.89 21.09
N PHE A 154 9.73 19.29 20.04
CA PHE A 154 9.26 18.01 19.49
C PHE A 154 9.76 16.80 20.27
N GLN A 155 10.81 16.94 21.09
CA GLN A 155 11.32 15.89 21.98
C GLN A 155 11.12 16.24 23.46
N SER A 156 10.22 17.17 23.76
CA SER A 156 9.85 17.57 25.12
C SER A 156 9.21 16.47 25.96
N GLY A 157 8.73 15.40 25.32
CA GLY A 157 7.82 14.43 25.91
C GLY A 157 6.39 14.92 26.05
N LEU A 158 6.00 16.07 25.46
CA LEU A 158 4.59 16.48 25.41
C LEU A 158 3.81 15.82 24.25
N ASP A 159 4.50 15.49 23.16
CA ASP A 159 4.00 14.52 22.20
C ASP A 159 4.16 13.12 22.81
N GLN A 160 3.04 12.39 22.88
CA GLN A 160 2.93 11.07 23.50
C GLN A 160 2.71 9.96 22.46
N THR A 161 2.74 10.31 21.18
CA THR A 161 2.49 9.38 20.07
C THR A 161 3.49 8.23 20.08
N PHE A 162 4.77 8.52 20.35
CA PHE A 162 5.82 7.51 20.47
C PHE A 162 6.27 7.36 21.93
N GLN A 163 6.44 6.12 22.37
CA GLN A 163 6.90 5.76 23.71
C GLN A 163 8.09 4.81 23.64
N VAL A 164 8.91 4.84 24.68
CA VAL A 164 10.08 3.96 24.79
C VAL A 164 9.64 2.53 25.10
N GLU A 165 10.02 1.62 24.24
CA GLU A 165 9.90 0.19 24.48
C GLU A 165 11.00 -0.29 25.43
N LYS A 166 10.63 -0.65 26.66
CA LYS A 166 11.60 -1.14 27.68
C LYS A 166 11.86 -2.64 27.60
N ARG A 167 10.93 -3.37 26.98
CA ARG A 167 11.01 -4.82 26.78
C ARG A 167 10.64 -5.08 25.32
N PRO A 168 11.63 -5.39 24.46
CA PRO A 168 11.37 -5.55 23.03
C PRO A 168 10.38 -6.68 22.80
N HIS A 169 9.38 -6.41 21.96
CA HIS A 169 8.47 -7.44 21.50
C HIS A 169 9.27 -8.54 20.77
N PRO A 170 8.98 -9.83 21.00
CA PRO A 170 9.75 -10.94 20.42
C PRO A 170 9.69 -11.02 18.90
N LEU A 171 8.70 -10.35 18.28
CA LEU A 171 8.55 -10.24 16.82
C LEU A 171 9.14 -8.95 16.22
N ASN A 172 9.82 -8.09 17.00
CA ASN A 172 10.52 -6.94 16.41
C ASN A 172 11.46 -7.42 15.30
N ALA A 173 11.44 -6.73 14.17
CA ALA A 173 12.28 -7.04 13.02
C ALA A 173 13.78 -7.04 13.40
N LEU A 174 14.63 -7.60 12.54
CA LEU A 174 16.07 -7.50 12.75
C LEU A 174 16.49 -6.02 12.70
N THR A 175 17.18 -5.56 13.74
CA THR A 175 17.75 -4.21 13.72
C THR A 175 18.92 -4.13 12.72
N ALA A 176 19.35 -2.91 12.38
CA ALA A 176 20.49 -2.70 11.48
C ALA A 176 21.76 -3.41 11.96
N ASP A 177 22.04 -3.46 13.26
CA ASP A 177 23.23 -4.12 13.79
C ASP A 177 23.09 -5.65 13.75
N GLU A 178 21.88 -6.17 13.96
CA GLU A 178 21.62 -7.60 13.87
C GLU A 178 21.66 -8.11 12.43
N ILE A 179 21.23 -7.30 11.46
CA ILE A 179 21.42 -7.58 10.02
C ILE A 179 22.92 -7.68 9.69
N LYS A 180 23.73 -6.68 10.09
CA LYS A 180 25.19 -6.71 9.87
C LYS A 180 25.81 -7.94 10.51
N GLN A 181 25.42 -8.24 11.75
CA GLN A 181 25.94 -9.38 12.50
C GLN A 181 25.56 -10.71 11.84
N ALA A 182 24.32 -10.87 11.38
CA ALA A 182 23.86 -12.06 10.65
C ALA A 182 24.71 -12.30 9.39
N VAL A 183 25.00 -11.23 8.65
CA VAL A 183 25.83 -11.26 7.44
C VAL A 183 27.30 -11.57 7.76
N GLU A 184 27.86 -11.02 8.83
CA GLU A 184 29.21 -11.34 9.29
C GLU A 184 29.36 -12.83 9.66
N ILE A 185 28.36 -13.40 10.33
CA ILE A 185 28.36 -14.82 10.73
C ILE A 185 28.44 -15.72 9.50
N VAL A 186 27.58 -15.51 8.49
CA VAL A 186 27.60 -16.35 7.28
C VAL A 186 28.82 -16.11 6.41
N LYS A 187 29.32 -14.87 6.31
CA LYS A 187 30.58 -14.56 5.60
C LYS A 187 31.81 -15.18 6.26
N GLY A 188 31.74 -15.48 7.56
CA GLY A 188 32.78 -16.19 8.29
C GLY A 188 32.86 -17.69 8.00
N SER A 189 31.85 -18.27 7.33
CA SER A 189 31.86 -19.68 6.93
C SER A 189 32.85 -19.96 5.80
N SER A 190 33.48 -21.14 5.82
CA SER A 190 34.27 -21.63 4.68
C SER A 190 33.42 -21.95 3.43
N ASP A 191 32.11 -22.11 3.61
CA ASP A 191 31.19 -22.44 2.53
C ASP A 191 30.71 -21.19 1.76
N PHE A 192 30.84 -20.00 2.35
CA PHE A 192 30.42 -18.74 1.73
C PHE A 192 31.29 -18.42 0.51
N LYS A 193 30.66 -18.06 -0.61
CA LYS A 193 31.36 -17.72 -1.87
C LYS A 193 31.41 -16.22 -2.11
N PRO A 194 32.49 -15.68 -2.71
CA PRO A 194 32.53 -14.29 -3.15
C PRO A 194 31.35 -13.97 -4.07
N ASN A 195 30.79 -12.76 -3.92
CA ASN A 195 29.62 -12.28 -4.67
C ASN A 195 28.29 -13.00 -4.38
N THR A 196 28.23 -13.85 -3.34
CA THR A 196 26.94 -14.32 -2.81
C THR A 196 26.08 -13.12 -2.41
N ARG A 197 24.85 -13.10 -2.91
CA ARG A 197 23.83 -12.08 -2.61
C ARG A 197 22.83 -12.63 -1.60
N PHE A 198 21.98 -11.76 -1.06
CA PHE A 198 20.95 -12.09 -0.08
C PHE A 198 19.58 -11.79 -0.67
N THR A 199 18.72 -12.79 -0.78
CA THR A 199 17.33 -12.56 -1.23
C THR A 199 16.44 -12.15 -0.07
N GLN A 200 16.75 -12.63 1.15
CA GLN A 200 16.02 -12.28 2.36
C GLN A 200 16.90 -12.49 3.58
N ILE A 201 16.82 -11.57 4.55
CA ILE A 201 17.38 -11.70 5.90
C ILE A 201 16.27 -11.28 6.86
N ALA A 202 15.68 -12.24 7.56
CA ALA A 202 14.51 -12.02 8.40
C ALA A 202 14.69 -12.67 9.77
N LEU A 203 13.88 -12.22 10.74
CA LEU A 203 13.79 -12.85 12.05
C LEU A 203 13.37 -14.33 11.87
N ALA A 204 14.06 -15.23 12.56
CA ALA A 204 13.50 -16.56 12.81
C ALA A 204 12.59 -16.43 14.03
N GLU A 205 11.27 -16.41 13.78
CA GLU A 205 10.28 -16.13 14.81
C GLU A 205 10.33 -17.16 15.95
N PRO A 206 10.20 -16.72 17.22
CA PRO A 206 10.00 -17.66 18.32
C PRO A 206 8.68 -18.43 18.17
N GLU A 207 8.55 -19.50 18.94
CA GLU A 207 7.34 -20.30 19.00
C GLU A 207 6.09 -19.44 19.32
N LYS A 208 5.04 -19.58 18.50
CA LYS A 208 3.75 -18.85 18.59
C LYS A 208 3.21 -18.76 20.02
N ALA A 209 3.19 -19.88 20.75
CA ALA A 209 2.70 -19.93 22.13
C ALA A 209 3.49 -19.02 23.10
N LYS A 210 4.82 -18.93 22.94
CA LYS A 210 5.68 -18.08 23.78
C LYS A 210 5.47 -16.60 23.47
N VAL A 211 5.26 -16.27 22.20
CA VAL A 211 4.93 -14.91 21.78
C VAL A 211 3.59 -14.48 22.35
N TRP A 212 2.56 -15.33 22.30
CA TRP A 212 1.29 -15.03 22.97
C TRP A 212 1.41 -14.86 24.48
N ASP A 213 2.20 -15.69 25.14
CA ASP A 213 2.43 -15.58 26.59
C ASP A 213 3.14 -14.26 26.96
N PHE A 214 4.05 -13.77 26.11
CA PHE A 214 4.62 -12.43 26.23
C PHE A 214 3.55 -11.35 26.17
N VAL A 215 2.65 -11.41 25.17
CA VAL A 215 1.65 -10.36 24.94
C VAL A 215 0.54 -10.36 25.99
N LEU A 216 0.08 -11.55 26.41
CA LEU A 216 -1.07 -11.69 27.31
C LEU A 216 -0.65 -11.65 28.79
N ASN A 217 0.49 -12.26 29.13
CA ASN A 217 0.92 -12.43 30.52
C ASN A 217 2.21 -11.66 30.86
N GLY A 218 2.88 -11.07 29.87
CA GLY A 218 4.13 -10.33 30.08
C GLY A 218 5.34 -11.23 30.33
N THR A 219 5.24 -12.53 30.06
CA THR A 219 6.33 -13.50 30.23
C THR A 219 7.41 -13.26 29.20
N ALA A 220 8.67 -13.15 29.64
CA ALA A 220 9.79 -12.97 28.72
C ALA A 220 10.00 -14.23 27.86
N VAL A 221 10.29 -14.06 26.57
CA VAL A 221 10.67 -15.16 25.68
C VAL A 221 12.15 -15.48 25.90
N ASP A 222 12.44 -16.58 26.61
CA ASP A 222 13.81 -17.07 26.84
C ASP A 222 14.26 -17.92 25.64
N SER A 223 14.51 -17.26 24.51
CA SER A 223 15.08 -17.88 23.31
C SER A 223 16.03 -16.88 22.64
N PRO A 224 17.19 -17.33 22.14
CA PRO A 224 18.13 -16.43 21.48
C PRO A 224 17.48 -15.85 20.22
N ARG A 225 17.78 -14.58 19.94
CA ARG A 225 17.41 -13.96 18.65
C ARG A 225 18.15 -14.69 17.54
N GLN A 226 17.41 -15.18 16.56
CA GLN A 226 17.92 -15.93 15.42
C GLN A 226 17.48 -15.26 14.12
N ALA A 227 18.23 -15.47 13.04
CA ALA A 227 17.87 -14.94 11.73
C ALA A 227 17.85 -16.06 10.68
N ASN A 228 16.76 -16.10 9.91
CA ASN A 228 16.65 -16.86 8.67
C ASN A 228 17.27 -16.05 7.54
N ILE A 229 18.20 -16.64 6.81
CA ILE A 229 18.96 -16.01 5.74
C ILE A 229 18.82 -16.85 4.48
N THR A 230 18.26 -16.26 3.43
CA THR A 230 18.23 -16.87 2.10
C THR A 230 19.26 -16.18 1.23
N MET A 231 20.26 -16.94 0.80
CA MET A 231 21.39 -16.49 -0.01
C MET A 231 21.25 -16.98 -1.45
N LEU A 232 21.90 -16.25 -2.36
CA LEU A 232 21.99 -16.58 -3.77
C LEU A 232 23.46 -16.53 -4.22
N ASP A 233 24.08 -17.71 -4.34
CA ASP A 233 25.44 -17.89 -4.87
C ASP A 233 25.38 -18.15 -6.39
N GLY A 234 25.58 -17.08 -7.17
CA GLY A 234 25.30 -17.07 -8.60
C GLY A 234 23.80 -17.30 -8.84
N LYS A 235 23.44 -18.55 -9.19
CA LYS A 235 22.06 -19.04 -9.32
C LYS A 235 21.59 -20.01 -8.23
N HIS A 236 22.46 -20.46 -7.34
CA HIS A 236 22.13 -21.48 -6.35
C HIS A 236 21.59 -20.84 -5.08
N VAL A 237 20.43 -21.30 -4.64
CA VAL A 237 19.78 -20.85 -3.41
C VAL A 237 20.34 -21.62 -2.22
N ILE A 238 20.63 -20.91 -1.13
CA ILE A 238 21.09 -21.48 0.14
C ILE A 238 20.25 -20.89 1.27
N GLU A 239 19.71 -21.73 2.14
CA GLU A 239 19.04 -21.30 3.37
C GLU A 239 19.95 -21.52 4.57
N SER A 240 20.11 -20.49 5.40
CA SER A 240 20.90 -20.53 6.62
C SER A 240 20.08 -20.02 7.80
N LEU A 241 20.30 -20.63 8.96
CA LEU A 241 19.78 -20.15 10.24
C LEU A 241 20.97 -19.77 11.11
N VAL A 242 20.98 -18.56 11.67
CA VAL A 242 22.07 -18.09 12.53
C VAL A 242 21.56 -17.70 13.92
N ASP A 243 22.38 -17.98 14.93
CA ASP A 243 22.19 -17.49 16.29
C ASP A 243 22.99 -16.20 16.48
N LEU A 244 22.29 -15.09 16.75
CA LEU A 244 22.92 -13.77 16.88
C LEU A 244 23.61 -13.60 18.22
N LYS A 245 23.19 -14.32 19.26
CA LYS A 245 23.80 -14.24 20.60
C LYS A 245 25.12 -14.99 20.63
N ASP A 246 25.10 -16.25 20.18
CA ASP A 246 26.26 -17.14 20.18
C ASP A 246 27.17 -16.96 18.95
N LYS A 247 26.73 -16.14 17.97
CA LYS A 247 27.46 -15.83 16.73
C LYS A 247 27.84 -17.06 15.92
N LYS A 248 26.90 -17.99 15.75
CA LYS A 248 27.13 -19.27 15.07
C LYS A 248 26.06 -19.59 14.05
N ILE A 249 26.45 -20.34 13.02
CA ILE A 249 25.53 -20.92 12.03
C ILE A 249 24.93 -22.19 12.66
N LEU A 250 23.60 -22.27 12.68
CA LEU A 250 22.85 -23.42 13.17
C LEU A 250 22.49 -24.39 12.04
N ARG A 251 22.26 -23.85 10.83
CA ARG A 251 21.85 -24.60 9.64
C ARG A 251 22.42 -23.92 8.40
N TRP A 252 22.81 -24.71 7.39
CA TRP A 252 23.27 -24.25 6.08
C TRP A 252 22.88 -25.29 5.03
N ASP A 253 21.80 -25.04 4.30
CA ASP A 253 21.21 -26.00 3.37
C ASP A 253 21.17 -25.42 1.95
N ALA A 254 21.80 -26.11 1.01
CA ALA A 254 21.61 -25.82 -0.41
C ALA A 254 20.22 -26.27 -0.85
N VAL A 255 19.43 -25.36 -1.43
CA VAL A 255 18.07 -25.68 -1.90
C VAL A 255 18.14 -26.14 -3.35
N LYS A 256 18.02 -27.45 -3.54
CA LYS A 256 18.08 -28.07 -4.86
C LYS A 256 16.93 -27.59 -5.75
N ASP A 257 17.24 -27.33 -7.03
CA ASP A 257 16.28 -26.99 -8.09
C ASP A 257 15.49 -25.67 -7.88
N ALA A 258 15.77 -24.91 -6.81
CA ALA A 258 15.16 -23.61 -6.55
C ALA A 258 15.83 -22.48 -7.36
N HIS A 259 15.00 -21.60 -7.92
CA HIS A 259 15.46 -20.35 -8.53
C HIS A 259 15.25 -19.20 -7.55
N GLY A 260 16.30 -18.43 -7.29
CA GLY A 260 16.17 -17.20 -6.50
C GLY A 260 15.31 -16.15 -7.22
N MET A 261 14.66 -15.30 -6.44
CA MET A 261 13.94 -14.11 -6.92
C MET A 261 14.85 -13.16 -7.72
N VAL A 262 14.27 -12.21 -8.43
CA VAL A 262 14.98 -11.12 -9.12
C VAL A 262 15.57 -10.16 -8.08
N LEU A 263 16.82 -9.77 -8.27
CA LEU A 263 17.51 -8.80 -7.42
C LEU A 263 17.77 -7.49 -8.17
N LEU A 264 18.01 -6.41 -7.42
CA LEU A 264 18.16 -5.07 -8.00
C LEU A 264 19.31 -4.97 -9.02
N ASP A 265 20.41 -5.68 -8.80
CA ASP A 265 21.55 -5.71 -9.72
C ASP A 265 21.25 -6.46 -11.02
N ASP A 266 20.26 -7.36 -11.03
CA ASP A 266 19.83 -8.06 -12.25
C ASP A 266 19.23 -7.07 -13.27
N PHE A 267 18.57 -5.99 -12.82
CA PHE A 267 18.03 -4.93 -13.70
C PHE A 267 19.15 -4.22 -14.48
N ALA A 268 20.20 -3.77 -13.79
CA ALA A 268 21.34 -3.12 -14.41
C ALA A 268 22.11 -4.08 -15.32
N THR A 269 22.26 -5.34 -14.89
CA THR A 269 22.91 -6.40 -15.65
C THR A 269 22.19 -6.67 -16.97
N VAL A 270 20.86 -6.79 -16.95
CA VAL A 270 20.04 -6.96 -18.16
C VAL A 270 20.22 -5.77 -19.11
N GLN A 271 20.09 -4.53 -18.62
CA GLN A 271 20.27 -3.34 -19.46
C GLN A 271 21.66 -3.31 -20.11
N GLN A 272 22.71 -3.65 -19.35
CA GLN A 272 24.08 -3.70 -19.86
C GLN A 272 24.23 -4.75 -20.97
N ILE A 273 23.75 -5.97 -20.75
CA ILE A 273 23.83 -7.07 -21.72
C ILE A 273 23.12 -6.70 -23.03
N ILE A 274 21.96 -6.06 -22.95
CA ILE A 274 21.23 -5.59 -24.13
C ILE A 274 21.99 -4.48 -24.85
N ASN A 275 22.54 -3.50 -24.12
CA ASN A 275 23.31 -2.39 -24.70
C ASN A 275 24.57 -2.86 -25.43
N GLU A 276 25.23 -3.91 -24.94
CA GLU A 276 26.48 -4.43 -25.49
C GLU A 276 26.26 -5.43 -26.66
N SER A 277 25.03 -5.89 -26.88
CA SER A 277 24.72 -6.88 -27.91
C SER A 277 24.57 -6.26 -29.31
N ALA A 278 25.55 -6.53 -30.18
CA ALA A 278 25.47 -6.17 -31.60
C ALA A 278 24.30 -6.85 -32.32
N GLU A 279 23.97 -8.10 -31.95
CA GLU A 279 22.84 -8.84 -32.54
C GLU A 279 21.51 -8.16 -32.21
N PHE A 280 21.32 -7.73 -30.95
CA PHE A 280 20.11 -7.03 -30.55
C PHE A 280 20.01 -5.64 -31.19
N ALA A 281 21.13 -4.93 -31.33
CA ALA A 281 21.20 -3.65 -32.03
C ALA A 281 20.76 -3.76 -33.51
N GLU A 282 21.15 -4.82 -34.22
CA GLU A 282 20.71 -5.06 -35.59
C GLU A 282 19.20 -5.35 -35.67
N VAL A 283 18.64 -6.06 -34.70
CA VAL A 283 17.19 -6.29 -34.62
C VAL A 283 16.42 -5.01 -34.33
N LEU A 284 16.91 -4.16 -33.43
CA LEU A 284 16.32 -2.84 -33.13
C LEU A 284 16.30 -1.94 -34.37
N LYS A 285 17.36 -1.99 -35.19
CA LYS A 285 17.44 -1.22 -36.44
C LYS A 285 16.36 -1.61 -37.45
N LYS A 286 15.98 -2.90 -37.54
CA LYS A 286 14.85 -3.35 -38.37
C LYS A 286 13.52 -2.73 -37.94
N ARG A 287 13.42 -2.29 -36.69
CA ARG A 287 12.23 -1.66 -36.08
C ARG A 287 12.29 -0.13 -36.09
N GLY A 288 13.24 0.45 -36.82
CA GLY A 288 13.38 1.90 -36.98
C GLY A 288 14.14 2.60 -35.85
N ILE A 289 14.78 1.85 -34.95
CA ILE A 289 15.51 2.41 -33.80
C ILE A 289 16.98 2.52 -34.17
N THR A 290 17.45 3.75 -34.38
CA THR A 290 18.85 4.02 -34.76
C THR A 290 19.74 4.37 -33.58
N ASP A 291 19.17 4.85 -32.47
CA ASP A 291 19.89 5.16 -31.24
C ASP A 291 19.53 4.14 -30.16
N THR A 292 20.33 3.08 -30.06
CA THR A 292 20.10 1.98 -29.12
C THR A 292 20.25 2.41 -27.65
N LYS A 293 20.90 3.55 -27.37
CA LYS A 293 21.07 4.07 -26.01
C LYS A 293 19.77 4.57 -25.38
N LYS A 294 18.75 4.80 -26.21
CA LYS A 294 17.40 5.17 -25.77
C LYS A 294 16.52 3.97 -25.47
N VAL A 295 17.01 2.75 -25.66
CA VAL A 295 16.23 1.55 -25.35
C VAL A 295 16.28 1.28 -23.87
N ILE A 296 15.11 1.26 -23.25
CA ILE A 296 14.92 0.94 -21.84
C ILE A 296 14.42 -0.49 -21.73
N THR A 297 15.10 -1.31 -20.93
CA THR A 297 14.78 -2.71 -20.72
C THR A 297 13.93 -2.92 -19.47
N THR A 298 13.00 -3.86 -19.51
CA THR A 298 12.32 -4.36 -18.31
C THR A 298 12.58 -5.86 -18.15
N PRO A 299 13.17 -6.30 -17.02
CA PRO A 299 13.43 -7.71 -16.74
C PRO A 299 12.20 -8.44 -16.19
N LEU A 300 11.84 -9.54 -16.84
CA LEU A 300 10.63 -10.31 -16.57
C LEU A 300 10.99 -11.76 -16.23
N THR A 301 10.39 -12.31 -15.18
CA THR A 301 10.47 -13.76 -14.94
C THR A 301 9.78 -14.52 -16.09
N VAL A 302 10.30 -15.71 -16.39
CA VAL A 302 9.91 -16.43 -17.61
C VAL A 302 8.81 -17.47 -17.39
N GLY A 303 8.42 -17.70 -16.14
CA GLY A 303 7.52 -18.79 -15.77
C GLY A 303 8.11 -20.18 -16.06
N TYR A 304 7.21 -21.13 -16.32
CA TYR A 304 7.57 -22.49 -16.71
C TYR A 304 6.54 -23.01 -17.71
N PHE A 305 7.02 -23.62 -18.79
CA PHE A 305 6.17 -24.12 -19.88
C PHE A 305 6.51 -25.55 -20.31
N ASP A 306 7.23 -26.31 -19.47
CA ASP A 306 7.67 -27.68 -19.78
C ASP A 306 8.43 -27.75 -21.12
N GLY A 307 9.40 -26.86 -21.26
CA GLY A 307 10.28 -26.76 -22.42
C GLY A 307 9.61 -26.27 -23.71
N LYS A 308 8.29 -25.98 -23.72
CA LYS A 308 7.59 -25.44 -24.90
C LYS A 308 8.08 -24.04 -25.30
N ASP A 309 8.62 -23.29 -24.35
CA ASP A 309 9.31 -22.00 -24.55
C ASP A 309 10.75 -22.17 -25.07
N GLY A 310 11.26 -23.40 -25.10
CA GLY A 310 12.62 -23.75 -25.49
C GLY A 310 13.69 -23.32 -24.48
N LEU A 311 13.31 -23.07 -23.23
CA LEU A 311 14.22 -22.61 -22.17
C LEU A 311 14.68 -23.79 -21.31
N LYS A 312 15.99 -23.87 -21.05
CA LYS A 312 16.56 -24.86 -20.13
C LYS A 312 16.13 -24.55 -18.70
N GLN A 313 15.68 -25.55 -17.95
CA GLN A 313 15.11 -25.33 -16.63
C GLN A 313 16.18 -24.85 -15.64
N GLU A 314 17.39 -25.39 -15.71
CA GLU A 314 18.47 -25.13 -14.76
C GLU A 314 19.12 -23.73 -14.89
N ASP A 315 18.83 -22.98 -15.95
CA ASP A 315 19.44 -21.67 -16.19
C ASP A 315 18.71 -20.55 -15.42
N ARG A 316 19.47 -19.54 -14.96
CA ARG A 316 18.93 -18.33 -14.33
C ARG A 316 18.60 -17.31 -15.42
N LEU A 317 17.35 -17.34 -15.86
CA LEU A 317 16.89 -16.62 -17.04
C LEU A 317 15.92 -15.49 -16.70
N LEU A 318 16.03 -14.41 -17.45
CA LEU A 318 15.02 -13.37 -17.53
C LEU A 318 14.67 -13.09 -18.98
N LYS A 319 13.39 -12.90 -19.26
CA LYS A 319 12.92 -12.33 -20.52
C LYS A 319 12.97 -10.81 -20.44
N VAL A 320 13.26 -10.17 -21.57
CA VAL A 320 13.43 -8.73 -21.65
C VAL A 320 12.47 -8.18 -22.67
N VAL A 321 11.53 -7.38 -22.21
CA VAL A 321 10.72 -6.49 -23.06
C VAL A 321 11.38 -5.12 -23.08
N SER A 322 11.25 -4.40 -24.18
CA SER A 322 11.96 -3.14 -24.40
C SER A 322 11.02 -2.01 -24.79
N TYR A 323 11.39 -0.81 -24.36
CA TYR A 323 10.70 0.43 -24.62
C TYR A 323 11.67 1.46 -25.18
N LEU A 324 11.14 2.52 -25.81
CA LEU A 324 11.95 3.62 -26.31
C LEU A 324 11.78 4.88 -25.44
N ASP A 325 12.88 5.42 -24.92
CA ASP A 325 12.87 6.73 -24.28
C ASP A 325 12.82 7.86 -25.32
N VAL A 326 11.68 8.57 -25.35
CA VAL A 326 11.48 9.75 -26.21
C VAL A 326 11.66 11.08 -25.47
N GLY A 327 12.04 11.03 -24.18
CA GLY A 327 12.31 12.21 -23.34
C GLY A 327 11.08 12.80 -22.62
N ASP A 328 9.96 12.09 -22.60
CA ASP A 328 8.73 12.53 -21.94
C ASP A 328 8.62 12.08 -20.47
N GLY A 329 9.56 11.25 -20.01
CA GLY A 329 9.55 10.66 -18.67
C GLY A 329 8.64 9.45 -18.52
N ASN A 330 8.13 8.87 -19.61
CA ASN A 330 7.23 7.73 -19.61
C ASN A 330 7.56 6.71 -20.71
N TYR A 331 8.68 5.99 -20.57
CA TYR A 331 9.07 4.98 -21.57
C TYR A 331 8.00 3.90 -21.79
N TRP A 332 7.13 3.64 -20.80
CA TRP A 332 6.02 2.67 -20.91
C TRP A 332 5.07 2.96 -22.08
N ALA A 333 4.94 4.22 -22.50
CA ALA A 333 4.13 4.64 -23.64
C ALA A 333 4.70 4.27 -25.02
N HIS A 334 5.91 3.71 -25.05
CA HIS A 334 6.69 3.51 -26.27
C HIS A 334 7.17 2.05 -26.40
N PRO A 335 6.26 1.06 -26.41
CA PRO A 335 6.64 -0.34 -26.51
C PRO A 335 7.32 -0.65 -27.85
N ILE A 336 8.40 -1.43 -27.80
CA ILE A 336 9.04 -2.04 -28.97
C ILE A 336 8.43 -3.43 -29.12
N GLU A 337 7.23 -3.48 -29.69
CA GLU A 337 6.40 -4.68 -29.69
C GLU A 337 7.02 -5.85 -30.45
N ASN A 338 6.64 -7.08 -30.10
CA ASN A 338 7.05 -8.31 -30.78
C ASN A 338 8.57 -8.53 -30.82
N LEU A 339 9.28 -8.03 -29.80
CA LEU A 339 10.70 -8.24 -29.59
C LEU A 339 10.94 -8.66 -28.14
N VAL A 340 11.48 -9.86 -27.96
CA VAL A 340 11.88 -10.35 -26.64
C VAL A 340 13.29 -10.92 -26.71
N ALA A 341 14.15 -10.54 -25.77
CA ALA A 341 15.41 -11.23 -25.54
C ALA A 341 15.28 -12.14 -24.30
N VAL A 342 15.99 -13.26 -24.31
CA VAL A 342 16.18 -14.13 -23.14
C VAL A 342 17.63 -13.97 -22.70
N VAL A 343 17.82 -13.45 -21.50
CA VAL A 343 19.13 -13.21 -20.89
C VAL A 343 19.42 -14.30 -19.87
N ASP A 344 20.62 -14.87 -19.95
CA ASP A 344 21.19 -15.69 -18.89
C ASP A 344 22.08 -14.82 -18.01
N LEU A 345 21.72 -14.72 -16.74
CA LEU A 345 22.38 -13.86 -15.77
C LEU A 345 23.75 -14.39 -15.33
N GLU A 346 23.98 -15.71 -15.40
CA GLU A 346 25.27 -16.31 -15.05
C GLU A 346 26.25 -16.20 -16.22
N GLN A 347 25.78 -16.49 -17.44
CA GLN A 347 26.60 -16.35 -18.66
C GLN A 347 26.73 -14.89 -19.11
N LYS A 348 25.94 -13.97 -18.54
CA LYS A 348 25.89 -12.54 -18.85
C LYS A 348 25.77 -12.25 -20.35
N LYS A 349 24.85 -12.96 -21.01
CA LYS A 349 24.60 -12.79 -22.45
C LYS A 349 23.15 -13.09 -22.83
N ILE A 350 22.76 -12.66 -24.02
CA ILE A 350 21.51 -13.07 -24.64
C ILE A 350 21.67 -14.53 -25.12
N GLN A 351 20.78 -15.42 -24.68
CA GLN A 351 20.72 -16.80 -25.16
C GLN A 351 19.78 -16.96 -26.37
N LYS A 352 18.72 -16.14 -26.45
CA LYS A 352 17.68 -16.24 -27.47
C LYS A 352 17.11 -14.86 -27.77
N ILE A 353 16.83 -14.56 -29.04
CA ILE A 353 16.04 -13.41 -29.46
C ILE A 353 14.80 -13.94 -30.18
N GLU A 354 13.62 -13.52 -29.73
CA GLU A 354 12.34 -13.85 -30.34
C GLU A 354 11.83 -12.62 -31.10
N GLU A 355 11.72 -12.73 -32.43
CA GLU A 355 11.22 -11.66 -33.30
C GLU A 355 9.85 -12.06 -33.88
N GLY A 356 8.82 -11.26 -33.63
CA GLY A 356 7.55 -11.30 -34.37
C GLY A 356 7.47 -10.19 -35.42
N ALA A 357 6.24 -9.92 -35.91
CA ALA A 357 6.00 -8.86 -36.89
C ALA A 357 6.43 -7.49 -36.38
N VAL A 358 7.04 -6.67 -37.25
CA VAL A 358 7.45 -5.30 -36.90
C VAL A 358 6.22 -4.41 -36.76
N VAL A 359 6.08 -3.79 -35.59
CA VAL A 359 5.10 -2.74 -35.31
C VAL A 359 5.86 -1.43 -35.07
N PRO A 360 5.47 -0.31 -35.70
CA PRO A 360 6.07 0.99 -35.40
C PRO A 360 5.90 1.36 -33.92
N VAL A 361 6.97 1.83 -33.29
CA VAL A 361 6.93 2.33 -31.92
C VAL A 361 5.95 3.52 -31.84
N PRO A 362 4.99 3.56 -30.91
CA PRO A 362 4.16 4.73 -30.66
C PRO A 362 5.06 5.89 -30.17
N MET A 363 5.17 6.98 -30.94
CA MET A 363 6.15 8.05 -30.66
C MET A 363 5.56 9.27 -29.92
N THR A 364 4.25 9.32 -29.71
CA THR A 364 3.60 10.51 -29.14
C THR A 364 3.93 10.65 -27.66
N PRO A 365 4.48 11.78 -27.17
CA PRO A 365 4.73 11.98 -25.75
C PRO A 365 3.47 11.83 -24.88
N ARG A 366 3.62 11.13 -23.75
CA ARG A 366 2.59 10.82 -22.76
C ARG A 366 3.11 10.99 -21.32
N PRO A 367 3.55 12.21 -20.93
CA PRO A 367 4.00 12.46 -19.57
C PRO A 367 2.85 12.32 -18.56
N TYR A 368 3.14 11.77 -17.39
CA TYR A 368 2.21 11.64 -16.26
C TYR A 368 2.58 12.55 -15.06
N ASP A 369 3.74 13.21 -15.10
CA ASP A 369 4.26 14.06 -14.01
C ASP A 369 3.71 15.50 -14.01
N GLY A 370 2.78 15.80 -14.92
CA GLY A 370 2.14 17.10 -15.04
C GLY A 370 2.98 18.18 -15.74
N ARG A 371 4.15 17.86 -16.32
CA ARG A 371 5.01 18.83 -17.03
C ARG A 371 4.31 19.57 -18.17
N ASP A 372 3.27 18.96 -18.75
CA ASP A 372 2.45 19.51 -19.83
C ASP A 372 1.07 20.00 -19.34
N ARG A 373 0.82 20.02 -18.03
CA ARG A 373 -0.48 20.37 -17.43
C ARG A 373 -0.40 21.65 -16.61
N ILE A 374 -1.52 22.38 -16.60
CA ILE A 374 -1.73 23.51 -15.69
C ILE A 374 -2.55 22.99 -14.51
N ASN A 375 -1.97 23.05 -13.30
CA ASN A 375 -2.68 22.64 -12.10
C ASN A 375 -3.86 23.58 -11.81
N THR A 376 -5.02 23.01 -11.50
CA THR A 376 -6.20 23.79 -11.09
C THR A 376 -6.15 24.05 -9.59
N PRO A 377 -6.12 25.31 -9.13
CA PRO A 377 -6.11 25.61 -7.70
C PRO A 377 -7.33 25.04 -6.98
N LYS A 378 -7.10 24.34 -5.86
CA LYS A 378 -8.14 23.83 -4.96
C LYS A 378 -8.09 24.61 -3.65
N LYS A 379 -9.25 24.77 -2.98
CA LYS A 379 -9.26 25.27 -1.59
C LYS A 379 -8.58 24.25 -0.68
N PRO A 380 -7.86 24.68 0.37
CA PRO A 380 -7.20 23.76 1.31
C PRO A 380 -8.23 22.95 2.10
N LEU A 381 -7.86 21.73 2.47
CA LEU A 381 -8.60 20.83 3.36
C LEU A 381 -7.58 20.19 4.30
N ASP A 382 -7.63 20.58 5.56
CA ASP A 382 -6.73 20.06 6.59
C ASP A 382 -7.53 19.19 7.57
N ILE A 383 -7.03 17.99 7.85
CA ILE A 383 -7.49 17.14 8.95
C ILE A 383 -6.49 17.32 10.09
N ILE A 384 -6.97 17.75 11.25
CA ILE A 384 -6.12 18.11 12.40
C ILE A 384 -6.57 17.41 13.68
N GLU A 385 -5.59 17.01 14.49
CA GLU A 385 -5.76 16.39 15.81
C GLU A 385 -4.93 17.21 16.83
N PRO A 386 -5.47 18.34 17.32
CA PRO A 386 -4.67 19.37 18.00
C PRO A 386 -4.17 18.98 19.40
N GLU A 387 -4.65 17.86 19.93
CA GLU A 387 -4.26 17.30 21.24
C GLU A 387 -3.39 16.04 21.10
N GLY A 388 -2.89 15.77 19.89
CA GLY A 388 -2.16 14.54 19.58
C GLY A 388 -3.09 13.41 19.12
N LYS A 389 -2.55 12.19 19.07
CA LYS A 389 -3.23 11.01 18.52
C LYS A 389 -3.95 10.22 19.62
N ASN A 390 -5.02 9.52 19.24
CA ASN A 390 -5.66 8.51 20.10
C ASN A 390 -4.85 7.21 20.19
N TYR A 391 -3.94 6.99 19.24
CA TYR A 391 -3.06 5.83 19.22
C TYR A 391 -1.69 6.16 19.82
N THR A 392 -1.05 5.14 20.38
CA THR A 392 0.31 5.19 20.92
C THR A 392 1.14 4.09 20.27
N ILE A 393 2.40 4.41 19.95
CA ILE A 393 3.37 3.53 19.32
C ILE A 393 4.53 3.32 20.32
N THR A 394 4.68 2.10 20.84
CA THR A 394 5.74 1.75 21.80
C THR A 394 6.68 0.75 21.16
N GLY A 395 7.83 1.23 20.67
CA GLY A 395 8.61 0.44 19.71
C GLY A 395 7.75 0.19 18.47
N ASP A 396 7.45 -1.08 18.22
CA ASP A 396 6.61 -1.53 17.10
C ASP A 396 5.18 -1.91 17.51
N MET A 397 4.83 -1.76 18.81
CA MET A 397 3.50 -2.05 19.34
C MET A 397 2.58 -0.84 19.21
N ILE A 398 1.42 -1.02 18.58
CA ILE A 398 0.40 -0.01 18.39
C ILE A 398 -0.76 -0.31 19.34
N HIS A 399 -1.11 0.68 20.16
CA HIS A 399 -2.30 0.70 20.99
C HIS A 399 -3.27 1.76 20.46
N TRP A 400 -4.52 1.39 20.23
CA TRP A 400 -5.58 2.33 19.81
C TRP A 400 -6.95 1.85 20.28
N GLN A 401 -7.62 2.64 21.11
CA GLN A 401 -8.91 2.27 21.68
C GLN A 401 -8.84 0.89 22.35
N ASN A 402 -9.63 -0.07 21.88
CA ASN A 402 -9.62 -1.44 22.36
C ASN A 402 -8.59 -2.34 21.64
N TRP A 403 -7.91 -1.85 20.61
CA TRP A 403 -6.94 -2.64 19.85
C TRP A 403 -5.53 -2.53 20.42
N ASP A 404 -4.85 -3.67 20.47
CA ASP A 404 -3.41 -3.76 20.60
C ASP A 404 -2.88 -4.72 19.54
N PHE A 405 -1.81 -4.33 18.83
CA PHE A 405 -1.12 -5.17 17.85
C PHE A 405 0.33 -4.74 17.67
N HIS A 406 1.12 -5.58 17.02
CA HIS A 406 2.51 -5.34 16.63
C HIS A 406 2.60 -5.14 15.12
N LEU A 407 3.49 -4.27 14.66
CA LEU A 407 3.71 -3.95 13.24
C LEU A 407 5.20 -4.08 12.90
N SER A 408 5.53 -4.86 11.87
CA SER A 408 6.90 -4.93 11.34
C SER A 408 6.92 -5.00 9.82
N LEU A 409 8.07 -4.77 9.19
CA LEU A 409 8.24 -4.85 7.74
C LEU A 409 9.10 -6.07 7.34
N ASP A 410 8.57 -6.93 6.48
CA ASP A 410 9.28 -8.00 5.79
C ASP A 410 9.68 -7.57 4.35
N SER A 411 10.86 -7.98 3.88
CA SER A 411 11.38 -7.57 2.57
C SER A 411 10.61 -8.18 1.38
N ARG A 412 9.95 -9.33 1.56
CA ARG A 412 9.15 -9.97 0.51
C ARG A 412 7.72 -9.44 0.48
N VAL A 413 7.02 -9.51 1.61
CA VAL A 413 5.56 -9.27 1.67
C VAL A 413 5.15 -7.91 2.24
N GLY A 414 6.11 -7.12 2.71
CA GLY A 414 5.82 -5.81 3.32
C GLY A 414 5.33 -5.95 4.75
N PRO A 415 4.33 -5.16 5.20
CA PRO A 415 3.89 -5.13 6.58
C PRO A 415 3.33 -6.47 7.07
N MET A 416 3.76 -6.87 8.27
CA MET A 416 3.19 -7.96 9.05
C MET A 416 2.54 -7.38 10.31
N ILE A 417 1.24 -7.63 10.49
CA ILE A 417 0.49 -7.20 11.67
C ILE A 417 0.26 -8.39 12.58
N SER A 418 0.83 -8.34 13.78
CA SER A 418 0.93 -9.50 14.65
C SER A 418 0.29 -9.28 16.01
N THR A 419 0.00 -10.38 16.70
CA THR A 419 -0.48 -10.44 18.09
C THR A 419 -1.69 -9.54 18.36
N ILE A 420 -2.63 -9.53 17.43
CA ILE A 420 -3.80 -8.67 17.45
C ILE A 420 -4.75 -9.13 18.54
N THR A 421 -5.05 -8.22 19.46
CA THR A 421 -6.02 -8.41 20.53
C THR A 421 -7.03 -7.29 20.58
N TYR A 422 -8.23 -7.63 21.06
CA TYR A 422 -9.26 -6.65 21.43
C TYR A 422 -9.48 -6.69 22.93
N ASN A 423 -9.41 -5.52 23.56
CA ASN A 423 -9.65 -5.30 24.97
C ASN A 423 -11.15 -5.17 25.23
N ASP A 424 -11.79 -6.31 25.49
CA ASP A 424 -13.19 -6.39 25.87
C ASP A 424 -13.32 -6.16 27.38
N ASN A 425 -13.74 -4.95 27.76
CA ASN A 425 -14.00 -4.56 29.15
C ASN A 425 -12.86 -4.87 30.15
N GLY A 426 -11.62 -4.65 29.72
CA GLY A 426 -10.42 -4.88 30.55
C GLY A 426 -9.71 -6.21 30.28
N LYS A 427 -10.30 -7.10 29.47
CA LYS A 427 -9.72 -8.39 29.10
C LYS A 427 -9.25 -8.35 27.65
N LYS A 428 -7.94 -8.53 27.41
CA LYS A 428 -7.42 -8.78 26.06
C LYS A 428 -7.87 -10.15 25.58
N ARG A 429 -8.51 -10.18 24.40
CA ARG A 429 -8.97 -11.40 23.74
C ARG A 429 -8.25 -11.50 22.40
N GLN A 430 -7.72 -12.69 22.10
CA GLN A 430 -7.01 -12.96 20.85
C GLN A 430 -7.97 -12.86 19.66
N ILE A 431 -7.47 -12.32 18.53
CA ILE A 431 -8.18 -12.27 17.26
C ILE A 431 -7.33 -12.85 16.15
N MET A 432 -6.08 -12.40 16.02
CA MET A 432 -5.17 -12.85 14.96
C MET A 432 -3.73 -12.85 15.48
N TYR A 433 -3.02 -13.96 15.32
CA TYR A 433 -1.59 -14.05 15.66
C TYR A 433 -0.73 -13.31 14.65
N GLN A 434 -1.00 -13.47 13.36
CA GLN A 434 -0.27 -12.76 12.31
C GLN A 434 -1.12 -12.63 11.04
N GLY A 435 -1.18 -11.42 10.50
CA GLY A 435 -1.77 -11.12 9.20
C GLY A 435 -0.79 -10.38 8.30
N SER A 436 -0.71 -10.78 7.04
CA SER A 436 0.11 -10.11 6.03
C SER A 436 -0.48 -10.31 4.64
N LEU A 437 0.07 -9.59 3.65
CA LEU A 437 0.06 -10.12 2.29
C LEU A 437 0.72 -11.50 2.33
N GLY A 438 0.06 -12.53 1.80
CA GLY A 438 0.70 -13.82 1.56
C GLY A 438 1.51 -13.75 0.28
N GLY A 439 0.84 -13.31 -0.79
CA GLY A 439 1.45 -13.07 -2.10
C GLY A 439 0.44 -12.51 -3.09
N MET A 440 0.92 -12.12 -4.26
CA MET A 440 0.04 -11.65 -5.34
C MET A 440 0.58 -12.02 -6.71
N ILE A 441 -0.31 -12.00 -7.71
CA ILE A 441 0.00 -12.32 -9.10
C ILE A 441 -0.71 -11.35 -10.06
N VAL A 442 0.00 -10.93 -11.12
CA VAL A 442 -0.55 -10.17 -12.25
C VAL A 442 -0.35 -10.92 -13.57
N PRO A 443 -1.27 -11.85 -13.93
CA PRO A 443 -1.17 -12.65 -15.13
C PRO A 443 -1.93 -12.03 -16.31
N TYR A 444 -1.30 -12.01 -17.49
CA TYR A 444 -1.83 -11.41 -18.72
C TYR A 444 -2.52 -12.44 -19.64
N GLY A 445 -3.50 -11.97 -20.42
CA GLY A 445 -4.33 -12.81 -21.30
C GLY A 445 -3.99 -12.78 -22.79
N ASP A 446 -2.84 -12.23 -23.18
CA ASP A 446 -2.40 -12.14 -24.59
C ASP A 446 -1.38 -13.24 -24.92
N PRO A 447 -1.62 -14.07 -25.96
CA PRO A 447 -0.77 -15.20 -26.31
C PRO A 447 0.49 -14.83 -27.14
N ASP A 448 0.66 -13.57 -27.54
CA ASP A 448 1.76 -13.18 -28.40
C ASP A 448 3.12 -13.26 -27.69
N VAL A 449 4.19 -13.25 -28.49
CA VAL A 449 5.58 -13.51 -28.06
C VAL A 449 6.05 -12.62 -26.88
N GLY A 450 5.59 -11.37 -26.82
CA GLY A 450 5.89 -10.41 -25.77
C GLY A 450 5.07 -10.55 -24.47
N TRP A 451 4.12 -11.49 -24.45
CA TRP A 451 3.01 -11.48 -23.49
C TRP A 451 2.71 -12.83 -22.85
N TYR A 452 2.78 -13.96 -23.57
CA TYR A 452 2.29 -15.26 -23.07
C TYR A 452 2.88 -15.71 -21.72
N PHE A 453 4.11 -15.27 -21.40
CA PHE A 453 4.85 -15.65 -20.20
C PHE A 453 4.64 -14.66 -19.03
N LYS A 454 3.96 -13.55 -19.29
CA LYS A 454 3.89 -12.40 -18.39
C LYS A 454 2.89 -12.69 -17.27
N ALA A 455 3.43 -13.11 -16.13
CA ALA A 455 2.70 -13.38 -14.91
C ALA A 455 3.57 -13.00 -13.70
N TYR A 456 3.51 -11.72 -13.32
CA TYR A 456 4.36 -11.17 -12.25
C TYR A 456 3.90 -11.68 -10.90
N LEU A 457 4.76 -12.35 -10.16
CA LEU A 457 4.57 -12.59 -8.74
C LEU A 457 5.25 -11.44 -7.98
N ASP A 458 4.57 -10.31 -7.86
CA ASP A 458 5.17 -9.04 -7.44
C ASP A 458 5.94 -9.17 -6.11
N SER A 459 5.38 -9.88 -5.12
CA SER A 459 6.09 -10.18 -3.87
C SER A 459 7.15 -11.27 -4.05
N GLY A 460 6.76 -12.46 -4.54
CA GLY A 460 7.61 -13.65 -4.57
C GLY A 460 8.81 -13.57 -5.53
N ASP A 461 8.66 -12.90 -6.66
CA ASP A 461 9.71 -12.75 -7.68
C ASP A 461 10.49 -11.44 -7.56
N TYR A 462 9.94 -10.37 -6.94
CA TYR A 462 10.57 -9.04 -6.94
C TYR A 462 10.77 -8.39 -5.56
N GLY A 463 10.09 -8.86 -4.51
CA GLY A 463 10.26 -8.35 -3.15
C GLY A 463 9.58 -7.01 -2.93
N MET A 464 8.27 -7.03 -2.72
CA MET A 464 7.48 -5.80 -2.56
C MET A 464 7.90 -4.97 -1.35
N GLY A 465 8.35 -5.61 -0.26
CA GLY A 465 8.87 -4.92 0.91
C GLY A 465 10.15 -4.12 0.59
N THR A 466 11.08 -4.71 -0.16
CA THR A 466 12.26 -4.01 -0.70
C THR A 466 11.86 -2.87 -1.63
N LEU A 467 10.80 -3.04 -2.40
CA LEU A 467 10.26 -2.07 -3.34
C LEU A 467 9.19 -1.15 -2.75
N THR A 468 9.21 -0.95 -1.42
CA THR A 468 8.32 0.00 -0.75
C THR A 468 8.53 1.42 -1.29
N SER A 469 7.43 2.10 -1.60
CA SER A 469 7.41 3.47 -2.10
C SER A 469 7.20 4.47 -0.96
N PRO A 470 8.20 5.32 -0.64
CA PRO A 470 8.09 6.33 0.40
C PRO A 470 6.89 7.25 0.22
N LEU A 471 6.03 7.30 1.25
CA LEU A 471 4.75 8.00 1.19
C LEU A 471 4.93 9.52 1.15
N VAL A 472 4.01 10.19 0.44
CA VAL A 472 3.91 11.64 0.35
C VAL A 472 2.70 12.14 1.14
N ARG A 473 2.98 12.84 2.25
CA ARG A 473 1.97 13.48 3.13
C ARG A 473 1.02 14.38 2.35
N GLY A 474 -0.28 14.27 2.65
CA GLY A 474 -1.34 15.07 2.04
C GLY A 474 -1.70 14.66 0.61
N LYS A 475 -1.07 13.61 0.07
CA LYS A 475 -1.37 13.04 -1.24
C LYS A 475 -1.67 11.55 -1.12
N ASP A 476 -0.66 10.75 -0.81
CA ASP A 476 -0.79 9.29 -0.67
C ASP A 476 -1.49 8.93 0.65
N VAL A 477 -1.37 9.81 1.63
CA VAL A 477 -1.95 9.69 2.97
C VAL A 477 -2.55 11.03 3.41
N PRO A 478 -3.56 11.05 4.29
CA PRO A 478 -4.15 12.31 4.77
C PRO A 478 -3.15 13.14 5.58
N SER A 479 -3.43 14.43 5.74
CA SER A 479 -2.53 15.38 6.43
C SER A 479 -2.21 14.98 7.87
N ASN A 480 -3.14 14.29 8.55
CA ASN A 480 -3.00 13.88 9.94
C ASN A 480 -2.22 12.57 10.15
N ALA A 481 -1.67 11.94 9.11
CA ALA A 481 -0.95 10.69 9.27
C ALA A 481 0.36 10.79 10.07
N VAL A 482 0.74 9.73 10.75
CA VAL A 482 2.09 9.50 11.28
C VAL A 482 2.80 8.58 10.31
N MET A 483 4.00 8.94 9.84
CA MET A 483 4.76 8.13 8.89
C MET A 483 5.95 7.47 9.58
N LEU A 484 6.06 6.14 9.44
CA LEU A 484 7.10 5.32 10.03
C LEU A 484 8.23 5.07 9.04
N ASN A 485 9.44 5.05 9.55
CA ASN A 485 10.60 4.54 8.83
C ASN A 485 10.78 3.07 9.24
N GLU A 486 11.17 2.23 8.29
CA GLU A 486 11.36 0.80 8.52
C GLU A 486 12.74 0.37 8.02
N THR A 487 13.36 -0.62 8.64
CA THR A 487 14.69 -1.11 8.25
C THR A 487 14.64 -2.56 7.81
N ILE A 488 15.22 -2.85 6.65
CA ILE A 488 15.40 -4.21 6.12
C ILE A 488 16.85 -4.42 5.68
N ALA A 489 17.21 -5.64 5.28
CA ALA A 489 18.46 -5.89 4.56
C ALA A 489 18.29 -5.64 3.06
N ASP A 490 19.27 -5.01 2.42
CA ASP A 490 19.38 -4.98 0.97
C ASP A 490 19.98 -6.29 0.41
N TYR A 491 20.01 -6.40 -0.92
CA TYR A 491 20.49 -7.62 -1.59
C TYR A 491 21.99 -7.92 -1.38
N THR A 492 22.76 -6.98 -0.84
CA THR A 492 24.18 -7.15 -0.49
C THR A 492 24.38 -7.52 0.98
N GLY A 493 23.30 -7.50 1.77
CA GLY A 493 23.28 -7.72 3.20
C GLY A 493 23.54 -6.46 4.02
N ALA A 494 23.53 -5.27 3.41
CA ALA A 494 23.63 -4.01 4.15
C ALA A 494 22.24 -3.60 4.68
N PRO A 495 22.15 -3.04 5.89
CA PRO A 495 20.88 -2.46 6.35
C PRO A 495 20.46 -1.27 5.49
N MET A 496 19.19 -1.22 5.13
CA MET A 496 18.56 -0.16 4.37
C MET A 496 17.34 0.34 5.13
N GLU A 497 17.39 1.61 5.55
CA GLU A 497 16.23 2.31 6.10
C GLU A 497 15.38 2.86 4.96
N ILE A 498 14.10 2.51 4.94
CA ILE A 498 13.09 3.01 4.01
C ILE A 498 12.34 4.14 4.73
N PRO A 499 12.53 5.41 4.31
CA PRO A 499 11.86 6.52 4.97
C PRO A 499 10.38 6.56 4.61
N ARG A 500 9.50 6.85 5.57
CA ARG A 500 8.04 6.95 5.35
C ARG A 500 7.47 5.70 4.65
N ALA A 501 7.93 4.52 5.07
CA ALA A 501 7.55 3.24 4.51
C ALA A 501 6.07 2.92 4.77
N ILE A 502 5.60 3.20 5.99
CA ILE A 502 4.23 2.91 6.44
C ILE A 502 3.62 4.19 7.00
N ALA A 503 2.31 4.38 6.81
CA ALA A 503 1.57 5.44 7.47
C ALA A 503 0.46 4.89 8.36
N ILE A 504 0.28 5.55 9.50
CA ILE A 504 -0.77 5.28 10.47
C ILE A 504 -1.64 6.53 10.57
N PHE A 505 -2.95 6.39 10.38
CA PHE A 505 -3.86 7.52 10.52
C PHE A 505 -5.25 7.11 10.96
N GLU A 506 -5.88 7.96 11.78
CA GLU A 506 -7.29 7.82 12.12
C GLU A 506 -8.14 8.64 11.15
N ARG A 507 -9.28 8.10 10.72
CA ARG A 507 -10.26 8.80 9.87
C ARG A 507 -11.67 8.71 10.42
N TYR A 508 -12.46 9.75 10.15
CA TYR A 508 -13.91 9.70 10.26
C TYR A 508 -14.50 8.85 9.13
N ALA A 509 -15.38 7.91 9.47
CA ALA A 509 -15.95 6.95 8.51
C ALA A 509 -17.49 6.90 8.56
N GLY A 510 -18.14 8.04 8.78
CA GLY A 510 -19.60 8.13 8.88
C GLY A 510 -20.12 7.89 10.30
N PRO A 511 -21.44 7.72 10.49
CA PRO A 511 -21.99 7.32 11.77
C PRO A 511 -21.67 5.84 12.07
N GLU A 512 -21.18 5.56 13.28
CA GLU A 512 -20.99 4.18 13.76
C GLU A 512 -22.34 3.49 13.95
N TYR A 513 -23.26 4.18 14.63
CA TYR A 513 -24.68 3.83 14.66
C TYR A 513 -25.54 5.08 14.75
N LYS A 514 -26.82 4.93 14.39
CA LYS A 514 -27.81 6.00 14.47
C LYS A 514 -29.20 5.43 14.71
N HIS A 515 -29.95 6.04 15.63
CA HIS A 515 -31.39 5.83 15.77
C HIS A 515 -32.10 7.16 16.01
N GLN A 516 -33.11 7.45 15.18
CA GLN A 516 -34.00 8.59 15.35
C GLN A 516 -35.38 8.06 15.73
N GLU A 517 -35.60 7.93 17.04
CA GLU A 517 -36.89 7.50 17.57
C GLU A 517 -37.92 8.64 17.45
N MET A 518 -39.17 8.29 17.13
CA MET A 518 -40.22 9.29 16.94
C MET A 518 -40.59 9.93 18.28
N GLY A 519 -40.52 11.26 18.35
CA GLY A 519 -40.83 12.01 19.58
C GLY A 519 -39.76 11.91 20.68
N GLN A 520 -38.58 11.35 20.39
CA GLN A 520 -37.44 11.28 21.33
C GLN A 520 -36.19 11.98 20.74
N PRO A 521 -35.22 12.37 21.58
CA PRO A 521 -33.93 12.88 21.11
C PRO A 521 -33.20 11.88 20.21
N ASN A 522 -32.52 12.39 19.18
CA ASN A 522 -31.69 11.59 18.30
C ASN A 522 -30.51 10.95 19.04
N VAL A 523 -30.15 9.72 18.65
CA VAL A 523 -28.91 9.06 19.07
C VAL A 523 -28.03 8.84 17.84
N SER A 524 -26.79 9.34 17.87
CA SER A 524 -25.79 9.10 16.83
C SER A 524 -24.39 9.17 17.42
N THR A 525 -23.51 8.30 16.94
CA THR A 525 -22.08 8.28 17.26
C THR A 525 -21.29 8.28 15.95
N GLU A 526 -20.13 8.93 15.94
CA GLU A 526 -19.22 8.85 14.80
C GLU A 526 -18.47 7.52 14.80
N ARG A 527 -18.12 7.03 13.61
CA ARG A 527 -17.20 5.91 13.41
C ARG A 527 -15.80 6.46 13.22
N ARG A 528 -14.85 5.95 13.99
CA ARG A 528 -13.42 6.09 13.71
C ARG A 528 -12.84 4.78 13.22
N GLU A 529 -11.91 4.91 12.29
CA GLU A 529 -11.11 3.81 11.74
C GLU A 529 -9.64 4.18 11.84
N LEU A 530 -8.82 3.28 12.36
CA LEU A 530 -7.37 3.37 12.29
C LEU A 530 -6.88 2.61 11.07
N VAL A 531 -6.18 3.30 10.17
CA VAL A 531 -5.66 2.74 8.93
C VAL A 531 -4.14 2.64 9.01
N ILE A 532 -3.62 1.45 8.70
CA ILE A 532 -2.20 1.20 8.45
C ILE A 532 -2.04 1.06 6.94
N ARG A 533 -1.48 2.08 6.29
CA ARG A 533 -1.28 2.14 4.84
C ARG A 533 0.16 1.87 4.47
N TRP A 534 0.35 1.02 3.47
CA TRP A 534 1.64 0.76 2.84
C TRP A 534 1.51 0.80 1.31
N VAL A 535 2.57 1.22 0.63
CA VAL A 535 2.61 1.28 -0.84
C VAL A 535 3.88 0.62 -1.35
N SER A 536 3.76 -0.21 -2.38
CA SER A 536 4.87 -0.85 -3.08
C SER A 536 4.74 -0.68 -4.58
N THR A 537 5.84 -0.37 -5.25
CA THR A 537 5.86 -0.15 -6.71
C THR A 537 6.74 -1.18 -7.38
N VAL A 538 6.14 -2.02 -8.23
CA VAL A 538 6.85 -3.07 -8.95
C VAL A 538 6.80 -2.76 -10.45
N GLY A 539 7.89 -2.19 -10.95
CA GLY A 539 7.99 -1.78 -12.35
C GLY A 539 7.01 -0.66 -12.68
N ASN A 540 5.90 -1.00 -13.35
CA ASN A 540 4.92 -0.05 -13.87
C ASN A 540 3.72 0.18 -12.96
N TYR A 541 3.38 -0.76 -12.07
CA TYR A 541 2.23 -0.63 -11.15
C TYR A 541 2.67 -0.22 -9.75
N ASP A 542 1.79 0.52 -9.09
CA ASP A 542 1.86 0.91 -7.68
C ASP A 542 0.68 0.29 -6.94
N TYR A 543 0.96 -0.46 -5.87
CA TYR A 543 -0.05 -1.14 -5.05
C TYR A 543 -0.13 -0.51 -3.67
N ILE A 544 -1.35 -0.27 -3.21
CA ILE A 544 -1.66 0.35 -1.93
C ILE A 544 -2.39 -0.67 -1.08
N PHE A 545 -1.94 -0.92 0.14
CA PHE A 545 -2.60 -1.83 1.07
C PHE A 545 -3.01 -1.09 2.33
N ASP A 546 -4.30 -1.13 2.65
CA ASP A 546 -4.86 -0.56 3.87
C ASP A 546 -5.32 -1.69 4.79
N TRP A 547 -4.73 -1.77 5.98
CA TRP A 547 -5.29 -2.54 7.10
C TRP A 547 -6.10 -1.60 7.98
N VAL A 548 -7.40 -1.84 8.08
CA VAL A 548 -8.39 -0.92 8.65
C VAL A 548 -8.98 -1.51 9.93
N PHE A 549 -8.63 -0.95 11.08
CA PHE A 549 -9.18 -1.35 12.38
C PHE A 549 -10.36 -0.46 12.73
N HIS A 550 -11.54 -1.07 12.90
CA HIS A 550 -12.75 -0.37 13.32
C HIS A 550 -12.92 -0.48 14.84
N GLU A 551 -13.45 0.57 15.50
CA GLU A 551 -13.70 0.53 16.96
C GLU A 551 -14.60 -0.63 17.40
N ASN A 552 -15.49 -1.08 16.52
CA ASN A 552 -16.44 -2.15 16.79
C ASN A 552 -15.89 -3.58 16.64
N GLY A 553 -14.58 -3.74 16.44
CA GLY A 553 -13.94 -5.05 16.33
C GLY A 553 -13.79 -5.58 14.89
N THR A 554 -14.33 -4.88 13.89
CA THR A 554 -14.12 -5.23 12.47
C THR A 554 -12.68 -4.91 12.04
N ILE A 555 -12.12 -5.76 11.18
CA ILE A 555 -10.87 -5.51 10.44
C ILE A 555 -11.18 -5.52 8.95
N GLY A 556 -10.83 -4.45 8.24
CA GLY A 556 -10.84 -4.40 6.77
C GLY A 556 -9.44 -4.54 6.20
N ILE A 557 -9.34 -5.16 5.03
CA ILE A 557 -8.09 -5.21 4.28
C ILE A 557 -8.42 -4.86 2.84
N ASP A 558 -7.97 -3.68 2.42
CA ASP A 558 -8.20 -3.15 1.09
C ASP A 558 -6.91 -3.14 0.28
N ALA A 559 -7.01 -3.52 -1.00
CA ALA A 559 -5.91 -3.41 -1.96
C ALA A 559 -6.30 -2.45 -3.08
N GLY A 560 -5.49 -1.43 -3.28
CA GLY A 560 -5.59 -0.45 -4.35
C GLY A 560 -4.50 -0.69 -5.40
N ALA A 561 -4.83 -0.54 -6.68
CA ALA A 561 -3.87 -0.51 -7.78
C ALA A 561 -3.93 0.85 -8.47
N THR A 562 -2.78 1.41 -8.80
CA THR A 562 -2.59 2.64 -9.61
C THR A 562 -1.28 2.50 -10.39
N GLY A 563 -0.89 3.51 -11.15
CA GLY A 563 0.38 3.50 -11.90
C GLY A 563 0.16 3.46 -13.40
N ILE A 564 1.09 2.88 -14.15
CA ILE A 564 1.11 2.91 -15.61
C ILE A 564 0.77 1.51 -16.14
N GLU A 565 -0.20 1.40 -17.04
CA GLU A 565 -0.54 0.11 -17.65
C GLU A 565 0.62 -0.46 -18.48
N ALA A 566 0.78 -1.80 -18.49
CA ALA A 566 1.63 -2.47 -19.45
C ALA A 566 0.91 -2.57 -20.79
N VAL A 567 1.39 -1.85 -21.79
CA VAL A 567 0.69 -1.68 -23.08
C VAL A 567 1.34 -2.41 -24.24
N LYS A 568 0.51 -2.81 -25.20
CA LYS A 568 0.89 -3.42 -26.48
C LYS A 568 0.94 -2.37 -27.59
N GLY A 569 2.04 -2.35 -28.33
CA GLY A 569 2.17 -1.54 -29.54
C GLY A 569 1.37 -2.16 -30.69
N VAL A 570 0.48 -1.40 -31.32
CA VAL A 570 -0.38 -1.91 -32.41
C VAL A 570 -0.42 -0.97 -33.62
N GLN A 571 -0.91 -1.46 -34.76
CA GLN A 571 -0.99 -0.65 -35.99
C GLN A 571 -2.20 0.31 -35.95
N ALA A 572 -3.32 -0.12 -35.36
CA ALA A 572 -4.52 0.69 -35.27
C ALA A 572 -4.29 1.96 -34.46
N LYS A 573 -4.74 3.09 -35.00
CA LYS A 573 -4.87 4.36 -34.29
C LYS A 573 -6.27 4.53 -33.73
N THR A 574 -7.27 4.01 -34.43
CA THR A 574 -8.67 4.06 -34.02
C THR A 574 -9.35 2.72 -34.27
N MET A 575 -10.53 2.53 -33.67
CA MET A 575 -11.36 1.35 -33.93
C MET A 575 -11.89 1.23 -35.37
N HIS A 576 -11.66 2.25 -36.22
CA HIS A 576 -12.02 2.25 -37.62
C HIS A 576 -10.92 1.68 -38.54
N ASP A 577 -9.72 1.46 -38.01
CA ASP A 577 -8.60 0.95 -38.79
C ASP A 577 -8.73 -0.56 -39.06
N PRO A 578 -8.19 -1.07 -40.19
CA PRO A 578 -8.41 -2.46 -40.59
C PRO A 578 -7.95 -3.51 -39.57
N THR A 579 -6.87 -3.23 -38.85
CA THR A 579 -6.29 -4.15 -37.86
C THR A 579 -6.96 -4.04 -36.49
N ALA A 580 -7.78 -3.02 -36.23
CA ALA A 580 -8.27 -2.72 -34.88
C ALA A 580 -8.94 -3.92 -34.21
N LYS A 581 -9.74 -4.70 -34.95
CA LYS A 581 -10.40 -5.89 -34.40
C LYS A 581 -9.42 -6.96 -33.92
N ASP A 582 -8.32 -7.16 -34.65
CA ASP A 582 -7.30 -8.14 -34.28
C ASP A 582 -6.36 -7.58 -33.21
N ASP A 583 -5.98 -6.30 -33.35
CA ASP A 583 -5.18 -5.55 -32.39
C ASP A 583 -5.83 -5.52 -30.99
N THR A 584 -7.15 -5.37 -30.91
CA THR A 584 -7.92 -5.29 -29.65
C THR A 584 -8.55 -6.62 -29.22
N ARG A 585 -8.09 -7.75 -29.74
CA ARG A 585 -8.65 -9.06 -29.37
C ARG A 585 -8.42 -9.39 -27.89
N TYR A 586 -7.29 -8.93 -27.34
CA TYR A 586 -6.83 -9.24 -25.99
C TYR A 586 -6.72 -7.98 -25.10
N GLY A 587 -7.30 -6.86 -25.51
CA GLY A 587 -7.20 -5.60 -24.78
C GLY A 587 -7.92 -4.44 -25.46
N THR A 588 -8.08 -3.33 -24.74
CA THR A 588 -8.75 -2.14 -25.26
C THR A 588 -7.75 -1.22 -25.95
N LEU A 589 -8.11 -0.64 -27.11
CA LEU A 589 -7.34 0.46 -27.69
C LEU A 589 -7.54 1.73 -26.84
N ILE A 590 -6.56 2.05 -26.00
CA ILE A 590 -6.64 3.15 -25.01
C ILE A 590 -6.03 4.45 -25.52
N ASP A 591 -5.18 4.37 -26.55
CA ASP A 591 -4.62 5.50 -27.27
C ASP A 591 -4.21 5.07 -28.68
N HIS A 592 -3.85 6.02 -29.54
CA HIS A 592 -3.36 5.70 -30.88
C HIS A 592 -2.15 4.77 -30.80
N ASN A 593 -2.23 3.61 -31.45
CA ASN A 593 -1.18 2.60 -31.49
C ASN A 593 -0.92 1.87 -30.15
N ILE A 594 -1.78 2.03 -29.15
CA ILE A 594 -1.55 1.53 -27.79
C ILE A 594 -2.79 0.78 -27.30
N VAL A 595 -2.60 -0.51 -27.02
CA VAL A 595 -3.62 -1.38 -26.41
C VAL A 595 -3.26 -1.67 -24.96
N GLY A 596 -4.18 -1.42 -24.04
CA GLY A 596 -4.10 -1.89 -22.66
C GLY A 596 -4.47 -3.37 -22.62
N THR A 597 -3.47 -4.24 -22.51
CA THR A 597 -3.66 -5.71 -22.57
C THR A 597 -4.42 -6.18 -21.33
N THR A 598 -5.49 -6.96 -21.53
CA THR A 598 -6.31 -7.49 -20.44
C THR A 598 -5.51 -8.43 -19.56
N HIS A 599 -5.65 -8.25 -18.24
CA HIS A 599 -4.96 -9.04 -17.23
C HIS A 599 -5.79 -9.09 -15.94
N GLN A 600 -5.29 -9.80 -14.93
CA GLN A 600 -5.87 -9.80 -13.59
C GLN A 600 -4.90 -9.20 -12.58
N HIS A 601 -5.40 -8.56 -11.52
CA HIS A 601 -4.65 -8.38 -10.29
C HIS A 601 -5.26 -9.30 -9.25
N ILE A 602 -4.50 -10.26 -8.73
CA ILE A 602 -4.99 -11.23 -7.75
C ILE A 602 -4.10 -11.17 -6.51
N TYR A 603 -4.70 -10.78 -5.40
CA TYR A 603 -4.08 -10.65 -4.10
C TYR A 603 -4.49 -11.83 -3.23
N ASN A 604 -3.58 -12.34 -2.42
CA ASN A 604 -3.89 -13.31 -1.39
C ASN A 604 -3.30 -12.87 -0.05
N PHE A 605 -4.14 -12.82 0.98
CA PHE A 605 -3.76 -12.46 2.35
C PHE A 605 -3.70 -13.71 3.22
N ARG A 606 -2.60 -13.87 3.96
CA ARG A 606 -2.43 -14.92 4.98
C ARG A 606 -2.83 -14.38 6.33
N LEU A 607 -3.75 -15.03 7.01
CA LEU A 607 -4.41 -14.56 8.23
C LEU A 607 -4.44 -15.71 9.23
N ASP A 608 -3.42 -15.79 10.06
CA ASP A 608 -3.31 -16.74 11.16
C ASP A 608 -4.21 -16.28 12.32
N MET A 609 -5.47 -16.73 12.29
CA MET A 609 -6.55 -16.25 13.13
C MET A 609 -6.65 -17.12 14.39
N ASP A 610 -6.63 -16.48 15.56
CA ASP A 610 -6.79 -17.15 16.87
C ASP A 610 -8.04 -16.58 17.56
N VAL A 611 -9.23 -16.99 17.09
CA VAL A 611 -10.49 -16.40 17.53
C VAL A 611 -10.76 -16.71 19.01
N ASP A 612 -10.46 -15.75 19.89
CA ASP A 612 -10.45 -15.93 21.36
C ASP A 612 -9.69 -17.20 21.77
N GLY A 613 -8.58 -17.52 21.11
CA GLY A 613 -7.79 -18.72 21.38
C GLY A 613 -7.45 -19.50 20.12
N ILE A 614 -6.47 -20.40 20.27
CA ILE A 614 -5.80 -21.10 19.17
C ILE A 614 -6.71 -22.11 18.48
N ASN A 615 -7.49 -22.89 19.22
CA ASN A 615 -8.31 -23.94 18.61
C ASN A 615 -9.63 -23.38 18.06
N ASN A 616 -9.83 -23.47 16.76
CA ASN A 616 -10.99 -22.99 16.04
C ASN A 616 -11.57 -24.07 15.10
N THR A 617 -12.75 -23.79 14.54
CA THR A 617 -13.43 -24.63 13.55
C THR A 617 -14.04 -23.72 12.48
N LEU A 618 -13.87 -24.08 11.20
CA LEU A 618 -14.54 -23.41 10.09
C LEU A 618 -16.01 -23.83 9.99
N VAL A 619 -16.93 -22.85 10.01
CA VAL A 619 -18.38 -23.06 9.96
C VAL A 619 -18.99 -22.30 8.79
N ALA A 620 -19.80 -23.00 8.00
CA ALA A 620 -20.64 -22.42 6.96
C ALA A 620 -22.05 -22.14 7.49
N MET A 621 -22.62 -21.00 7.07
CA MET A 621 -24.01 -20.65 7.25
C MET A 621 -24.55 -20.16 5.91
N ASP A 622 -25.33 -21.00 5.24
CA ASP A 622 -25.90 -20.68 3.91
C ASP A 622 -27.36 -20.24 4.06
N PRO A 623 -27.71 -18.97 3.80
CA PRO A 623 -29.10 -18.52 3.78
C PRO A 623 -29.91 -19.20 2.68
N GLN A 624 -31.08 -19.74 3.03
CA GLN A 624 -31.94 -20.50 2.13
C GLN A 624 -33.42 -20.14 2.28
N VAL A 625 -34.16 -20.30 1.18
CA VAL A 625 -35.62 -20.27 1.21
C VAL A 625 -36.13 -21.71 1.39
N LYS A 626 -36.89 -21.97 2.45
CA LYS A 626 -37.52 -23.28 2.70
C LYS A 626 -39.05 -23.17 2.73
N PRO A 627 -39.80 -24.22 2.32
CA PRO A 627 -41.26 -24.25 2.46
C PRO A 627 -41.70 -23.97 3.89
N ASN A 628 -42.80 -23.23 4.04
CA ASN A 628 -43.36 -22.97 5.36
C ASN A 628 -44.08 -24.20 5.91
N THR A 629 -43.70 -24.65 7.10
CA THR A 629 -44.30 -25.78 7.82
C THR A 629 -45.06 -25.37 9.08
N ALA A 630 -45.08 -24.07 9.42
CA ALA A 630 -45.71 -23.54 10.64
C ALA A 630 -47.17 -23.07 10.45
N GLY A 631 -47.72 -23.16 9.24
CA GLY A 631 -49.06 -22.65 8.91
C GLY A 631 -49.11 -21.14 8.65
N GLY A 632 -50.32 -20.57 8.56
CA GLY A 632 -50.53 -19.16 8.19
C GLY A 632 -50.44 -18.89 6.67
N PRO A 633 -50.54 -17.62 6.23
CA PRO A 633 -50.69 -17.27 4.82
C PRO A 633 -49.40 -17.35 3.98
N ARG A 634 -48.23 -17.51 4.62
CA ARG A 634 -46.93 -17.54 3.94
C ARG A 634 -46.67 -18.92 3.34
N THR A 635 -46.13 -18.95 2.11
CA THR A 635 -45.72 -20.20 1.44
C THR A 635 -44.29 -20.62 1.78
N SER A 636 -43.43 -19.68 2.20
CA SER A 636 -42.00 -19.92 2.45
C SER A 636 -41.43 -19.12 3.64
N THR A 637 -40.26 -19.56 4.09
CA THR A 637 -39.47 -19.00 5.19
C THR A 637 -38.01 -18.80 4.75
N MET A 638 -37.31 -17.87 5.41
CA MET A 638 -35.85 -17.71 5.29
C MET A 638 -35.22 -18.47 6.46
N GLN A 639 -34.32 -19.40 6.16
CA GLN A 639 -33.64 -20.24 7.14
C GLN A 639 -32.15 -20.30 6.82
N ILE A 640 -31.35 -20.83 7.75
CA ILE A 640 -29.92 -21.02 7.58
C ILE A 640 -29.63 -22.52 7.52
N ASN A 641 -28.86 -22.94 6.52
CA ASN A 641 -28.21 -24.26 6.54
C ASN A 641 -26.82 -24.10 7.14
N GLN A 642 -26.63 -24.57 8.38
CA GLN A 642 -25.38 -24.46 9.12
C GLN A 642 -24.68 -25.82 9.20
N TYR A 643 -23.38 -25.85 8.91
CA TYR A 643 -22.55 -27.06 8.97
C TYR A 643 -21.07 -26.68 9.14
N ALA A 644 -20.29 -27.58 9.75
CA ALA A 644 -18.83 -27.45 9.82
C ALA A 644 -18.18 -27.82 8.48
N ILE A 645 -17.02 -27.25 8.21
CA ILE A 645 -16.15 -27.61 7.10
C ILE A 645 -14.89 -28.21 7.72
N ASP A 646 -14.78 -29.54 7.64
CA ASP A 646 -13.93 -30.29 8.56
C ASP A 646 -12.49 -30.50 8.06
N THR A 647 -12.21 -30.18 6.79
CA THR A 647 -10.92 -30.50 6.14
C THR A 647 -10.46 -29.42 5.16
N GLU A 648 -9.15 -29.34 4.93
CA GLU A 648 -8.51 -28.32 4.09
C GLU A 648 -9.01 -28.31 2.64
N GLN A 649 -9.22 -29.49 2.02
CA GLN A 649 -9.70 -29.56 0.63
C GLN A 649 -11.15 -29.08 0.50
N GLN A 650 -11.98 -29.27 1.54
CA GLN A 650 -13.33 -28.70 1.57
C GLN A 650 -13.30 -27.19 1.83
N ALA A 651 -12.35 -26.73 2.66
CA ALA A 651 -12.18 -25.32 2.97
C ALA A 651 -11.70 -24.50 1.77
N ALA A 652 -10.86 -25.10 0.89
CA ALA A 652 -10.47 -24.53 -0.39
C ALA A 652 -11.67 -24.40 -1.34
N GLN A 653 -12.33 -23.24 -1.34
CA GLN A 653 -13.63 -23.05 -2.00
C GLN A 653 -13.79 -21.69 -2.70
N LYS A 654 -14.73 -21.64 -3.65
CA LYS A 654 -15.25 -20.38 -4.18
C LYS A 654 -16.04 -19.67 -3.08
N PHE A 655 -15.99 -18.34 -3.06
CA PHE A 655 -16.79 -17.54 -2.13
C PHE A 655 -18.04 -16.98 -2.83
N ASP A 656 -19.22 -17.32 -2.32
CA ASP A 656 -20.48 -16.66 -2.67
C ASP A 656 -20.78 -15.57 -1.62
N PRO A 657 -20.81 -14.27 -2.00
CA PRO A 657 -21.06 -13.17 -1.07
C PRO A 657 -22.47 -13.18 -0.45
N GLY A 658 -23.39 -14.04 -0.94
CA GLY A 658 -24.68 -14.30 -0.28
C GLY A 658 -24.61 -15.28 0.90
N THR A 659 -23.48 -15.95 1.11
CA THR A 659 -23.26 -16.92 2.18
C THR A 659 -22.42 -16.34 3.33
N ILE A 660 -22.37 -17.05 4.45
CA ILE A 660 -21.57 -16.67 5.62
C ILE A 660 -20.56 -17.79 5.89
N ARG A 661 -19.30 -17.40 6.11
CA ARG A 661 -18.20 -18.27 6.54
C ARG A 661 -17.65 -17.71 7.84
N LEU A 662 -17.58 -18.54 8.87
CA LEU A 662 -17.14 -18.18 10.20
C LEU A 662 -15.94 -19.03 10.58
N LEU A 663 -14.89 -18.42 11.13
CA LEU A 663 -13.97 -19.15 11.98
C LEU A 663 -14.46 -18.99 13.42
N SER A 664 -14.79 -20.12 14.05
CA SER A 664 -15.48 -20.17 15.33
C SER A 664 -14.65 -20.89 16.37
N ASN A 665 -14.56 -20.31 17.57
CA ASN A 665 -14.12 -21.05 18.74
C ASN A 665 -15.31 -21.76 19.36
N THR A 666 -15.40 -23.07 19.18
CA THR A 666 -16.54 -23.86 19.63
C THR A 666 -16.48 -24.21 21.13
N SER A 667 -15.35 -23.94 21.79
CA SER A 667 -15.17 -24.11 23.23
C SER A 667 -15.56 -22.89 24.06
N LYS A 668 -15.78 -21.74 23.41
CA LYS A 668 -16.11 -20.47 24.05
C LYS A 668 -17.37 -19.88 23.43
N GLU A 669 -18.29 -19.45 24.29
CA GLU A 669 -19.57 -18.89 23.88
C GLU A 669 -19.73 -17.46 24.38
N ASN A 670 -20.52 -16.68 23.66
CA ASN A 670 -21.03 -15.42 24.18
C ASN A 670 -22.16 -15.65 25.19
N ARG A 671 -22.67 -14.58 25.79
CA ARG A 671 -23.76 -14.61 26.79
C ARG A 671 -25.02 -15.38 26.35
N MET A 672 -25.26 -15.53 25.05
CA MET A 672 -26.43 -16.21 24.49
C MET A 672 -26.18 -17.70 24.18
N GLY A 673 -24.97 -18.22 24.45
CA GLY A 673 -24.59 -19.59 24.13
C GLY A 673 -24.24 -19.78 22.64
N ASN A 674 -23.93 -18.71 21.90
CA ASN A 674 -23.42 -18.84 20.53
C ASN A 674 -21.89 -18.92 20.55
N PRO A 675 -21.26 -19.79 19.74
CA PRO A 675 -19.82 -19.81 19.58
C PRO A 675 -19.26 -18.45 19.19
N ILE A 676 -18.21 -18.03 19.88
CA ILE A 676 -17.47 -16.80 19.59
C ILE A 676 -16.79 -16.97 18.23
N SER A 677 -17.07 -16.05 17.29
CA SER A 677 -16.66 -16.23 15.89
C SER A 677 -16.20 -14.93 15.24
N TYR A 678 -15.42 -15.06 14.17
CA TYR A 678 -15.22 -14.00 13.17
C TYR A 678 -15.76 -14.45 11.82
N GLN A 679 -16.57 -13.60 11.19
CA GLN A 679 -17.02 -13.78 9.81
C GLN A 679 -15.90 -13.36 8.85
N ILE A 680 -15.60 -14.25 7.90
CA ILE A 680 -14.59 -14.05 6.86
C ILE A 680 -15.28 -13.67 5.55
N ILE A 681 -14.86 -12.56 4.95
CA ILE A 681 -15.43 -12.02 3.71
C ILE A 681 -14.28 -11.70 2.73
N PRO A 682 -13.85 -12.67 1.90
CA PRO A 682 -12.80 -12.46 0.91
C PRO A 682 -13.17 -11.47 -0.21
N TYR A 683 -14.46 -11.20 -0.41
CA TYR A 683 -14.95 -10.21 -1.37
C TYR A 683 -16.07 -9.36 -0.77
N ALA A 684 -15.73 -8.13 -0.39
CA ALA A 684 -16.65 -7.13 0.15
C ALA A 684 -16.97 -6.00 -0.85
N GLY A 685 -16.45 -6.10 -2.08
CA GLY A 685 -16.66 -5.14 -3.15
C GLY A 685 -15.36 -4.82 -3.90
N GLY A 686 -15.49 -4.08 -5.00
CA GLY A 686 -14.35 -3.54 -5.75
C GLY A 686 -14.83 -2.59 -6.85
N THR A 687 -13.92 -1.76 -7.36
CA THR A 687 -14.24 -0.71 -8.34
C THR A 687 -13.98 -1.16 -9.79
N HIS A 688 -13.13 -2.17 -9.98
CA HIS A 688 -12.99 -2.93 -11.22
C HIS A 688 -13.87 -4.18 -11.26
N PRO A 689 -14.10 -4.79 -12.45
CA PRO A 689 -14.75 -6.10 -12.54
C PRO A 689 -14.05 -7.16 -11.68
N VAL A 690 -14.82 -7.92 -10.91
CA VAL A 690 -14.28 -8.92 -9.99
C VAL A 690 -13.71 -10.14 -10.72
N ALA A 691 -12.56 -10.64 -10.23
CA ALA A 691 -12.04 -11.95 -10.58
C ALA A 691 -12.85 -13.06 -9.89
N THR A 692 -13.75 -13.72 -10.63
CA THR A 692 -14.49 -14.91 -10.14
C THR A 692 -13.62 -16.18 -10.00
N GLY A 693 -12.35 -16.07 -10.37
CA GLY A 693 -11.34 -17.14 -10.42
C GLY A 693 -10.23 -16.77 -11.41
N ALA A 694 -9.40 -17.74 -11.74
CA ALA A 694 -8.38 -17.58 -12.78
C ALA A 694 -9.04 -17.52 -14.16
N LYS A 695 -8.66 -16.54 -15.00
CA LYS A 695 -9.05 -16.46 -16.42
C LYS A 695 -8.10 -17.26 -17.31
N PHE A 696 -7.81 -18.48 -16.88
CA PHE A 696 -6.92 -19.42 -17.56
C PHE A 696 -7.62 -20.77 -17.67
N ALA A 697 -7.36 -21.48 -18.78
CA ALA A 697 -7.81 -22.85 -18.88
C ALA A 697 -7.08 -23.73 -17.84
N PRO A 698 -7.70 -24.78 -17.29
CA PRO A 698 -7.08 -25.59 -16.25
C PRO A 698 -5.80 -26.32 -16.66
N ASP A 699 -5.49 -26.40 -17.96
CA ASP A 699 -4.28 -27.00 -18.55
C ASP A 699 -3.14 -25.99 -18.77
N GLU A 700 -3.35 -24.71 -18.44
CA GLU A 700 -2.30 -23.69 -18.46
C GLU A 700 -1.30 -23.90 -17.32
N TRP A 701 -0.01 -23.75 -17.62
CA TRP A 701 1.04 -23.94 -16.60
C TRP A 701 0.94 -22.97 -15.43
N ILE A 702 0.50 -21.73 -15.67
CA ILE A 702 0.27 -20.77 -14.58
C ILE A 702 -0.85 -21.23 -13.64
N TYR A 703 -1.91 -21.84 -14.20
CA TYR A 703 -3.01 -22.40 -13.41
C TYR A 703 -2.53 -23.57 -12.55
N HIS A 704 -1.68 -24.45 -13.11
CA HIS A 704 -1.10 -25.58 -12.37
C HIS A 704 -0.07 -25.19 -11.30
N ARG A 705 0.62 -24.07 -11.47
CA ARG A 705 1.63 -23.57 -10.51
C ARG A 705 1.01 -22.84 -9.33
N LEU A 706 -0.14 -22.20 -9.52
CA LEU A 706 -0.70 -21.20 -8.60
C LEU A 706 -2.18 -21.46 -8.31
N SER A 707 -2.48 -22.53 -7.57
CA SER A 707 -3.87 -22.93 -7.28
C SER A 707 -4.67 -21.85 -6.55
N PHE A 708 -3.99 -20.99 -5.77
CA PHE A 708 -4.61 -19.93 -4.98
C PHE A 708 -5.43 -18.94 -5.82
N MET A 709 -5.11 -18.79 -7.12
CA MET A 709 -5.78 -17.87 -8.04
C MET A 709 -7.26 -18.20 -8.24
N ASP A 710 -7.62 -19.48 -8.14
CA ASP A 710 -8.94 -19.94 -8.56
C ASP A 710 -9.92 -20.15 -7.40
N LYS A 711 -9.54 -19.90 -6.14
CA LYS A 711 -10.47 -20.00 -5.01
C LYS A 711 -10.26 -18.86 -4.02
N GLN A 712 -11.37 -18.25 -3.60
CA GLN A 712 -11.34 -17.03 -2.80
C GLN A 712 -11.11 -17.29 -1.31
N LEU A 713 -11.45 -18.49 -0.82
CA LEU A 713 -11.24 -18.87 0.57
C LEU A 713 -10.45 -20.18 0.63
N TRP A 714 -9.43 -20.18 1.47
CA TRP A 714 -8.71 -21.37 1.92
C TRP A 714 -8.58 -21.32 3.44
N VAL A 715 -8.55 -22.49 4.06
CA VAL A 715 -8.13 -22.64 5.45
C VAL A 715 -7.22 -23.86 5.51
N THR A 716 -6.05 -23.69 6.11
CA THR A 716 -5.03 -24.73 6.31
C THR A 716 -4.66 -24.80 7.77
N ARG A 717 -4.08 -25.90 8.23
CA ARG A 717 -3.51 -25.95 9.58
C ARG A 717 -2.32 -25.00 9.71
N TYR A 718 -2.09 -24.48 10.91
CA TYR A 718 -0.94 -23.65 11.19
C TYR A 718 0.37 -24.45 11.09
N HIS A 719 1.22 -24.00 10.18
CA HIS A 719 2.63 -24.37 10.10
C HIS A 719 3.48 -23.10 9.95
N PRO A 720 4.57 -22.95 10.73
CA PRO A 720 5.40 -21.74 10.70
C PRO A 720 6.15 -21.53 9.37
N ASP A 721 6.40 -22.61 8.61
CA ASP A 721 7.09 -22.56 7.33
C ASP A 721 6.14 -22.36 6.13
N GLU A 722 4.83 -22.33 6.34
CA GLU A 722 3.80 -22.16 5.31
C GLU A 722 3.30 -20.72 5.26
N MET A 723 4.03 -19.89 4.52
CA MET A 723 3.87 -18.43 4.53
C MET A 723 3.32 -17.85 3.22
N TYR A 724 3.53 -18.53 2.09
CA TYR A 724 3.33 -17.95 0.76
C TYR A 724 2.36 -18.77 -0.09
N PRO A 725 1.28 -18.20 -0.62
CA PRO A 725 0.27 -18.90 -1.41
C PRO A 725 0.80 -19.40 -2.75
N GLU A 726 1.84 -18.77 -3.30
CA GLU A 726 2.59 -19.19 -4.49
C GLU A 726 3.77 -20.13 -4.18
N GLY A 727 4.05 -20.38 -2.90
CA GLY A 727 5.21 -21.15 -2.43
C GLY A 727 6.47 -20.31 -2.24
N LYS A 728 7.49 -20.91 -1.61
CA LYS A 728 8.69 -20.19 -1.17
C LYS A 728 9.58 -19.73 -2.33
N PHE A 729 9.74 -20.56 -3.36
CA PHE A 729 10.59 -20.29 -4.53
C PHE A 729 9.77 -20.40 -5.83
N PRO A 730 8.94 -19.40 -6.14
CA PRO A 730 7.96 -19.55 -7.21
C PRO A 730 8.53 -19.26 -8.61
N ASN A 731 9.68 -18.57 -8.69
CA ASN A 731 10.38 -18.33 -9.95
C ASN A 731 10.67 -19.66 -10.65
N ARG A 732 10.12 -19.81 -11.87
CA ARG A 732 10.20 -21.04 -12.69
C ARG A 732 9.74 -22.34 -12.00
N SER A 733 8.88 -22.25 -10.98
CA SER A 733 8.32 -23.43 -10.32
C SER A 733 7.63 -24.37 -11.33
N THR A 734 7.82 -25.67 -11.19
CA THR A 734 7.27 -26.69 -12.12
C THR A 734 5.96 -27.29 -11.65
N HIS A 735 5.58 -27.03 -10.41
CA HIS A 735 4.33 -27.43 -9.78
C HIS A 735 4.01 -26.46 -8.64
N ASP A 736 2.78 -26.50 -8.13
CA ASP A 736 2.39 -25.76 -6.95
C ASP A 736 3.20 -26.22 -5.72
N THR A 737 3.77 -25.25 -5.01
CA THR A 737 4.47 -25.46 -3.73
C THR A 737 3.92 -24.57 -2.62
N GLY A 738 2.85 -23.83 -2.91
CA GLY A 738 2.10 -22.97 -2.01
C GLY A 738 0.81 -23.65 -1.57
N LEU A 739 -0.32 -22.94 -1.70
CA LEU A 739 -1.61 -23.39 -1.17
C LEU A 739 -2.10 -24.72 -1.76
N GLY A 740 -1.75 -25.03 -3.01
CA GLY A 740 -2.06 -26.33 -3.61
C GLY A 740 -1.29 -27.48 -2.94
N LYS A 741 -0.11 -27.20 -2.39
CA LYS A 741 0.67 -28.16 -1.59
C LYS A 741 0.20 -28.20 -0.14
N TYR A 742 0.02 -27.05 0.51
CA TYR A 742 -0.33 -26.95 1.94
C TYR A 742 -1.65 -27.67 2.23
N SER A 743 -2.69 -27.43 1.40
CA SER A 743 -4.00 -28.07 1.57
C SER A 743 -4.11 -29.51 1.04
N LYS A 744 -3.01 -30.08 0.52
CA LYS A 744 -3.02 -31.36 -0.18
C LYS A 744 -3.26 -32.54 0.75
N ASP A 745 -2.65 -32.49 1.93
CA ASP A 745 -2.70 -33.58 2.92
C ASP A 745 -4.09 -33.68 3.57
N ASN A 746 -4.94 -32.67 3.35
CA ASN A 746 -6.35 -32.66 3.71
C ASN A 746 -6.56 -32.90 5.20
N GLU A 747 -5.76 -32.22 6.00
CA GLU A 747 -5.81 -32.35 7.44
C GLU A 747 -7.15 -31.87 8.00
N SER A 748 -7.44 -32.25 9.24
CA SER A 748 -8.67 -31.81 9.90
C SER A 748 -8.53 -30.36 10.38
N LEU A 749 -9.61 -29.59 10.22
CA LEU A 749 -9.77 -28.20 10.67
C LEU A 749 -10.72 -28.08 11.86
N ASN A 750 -10.99 -29.18 12.58
CA ASN A 750 -11.92 -29.17 13.69
C ASN A 750 -11.18 -29.03 15.02
N ASP A 751 -11.42 -27.92 15.72
CA ASP A 751 -10.79 -27.56 16.99
C ASP A 751 -9.25 -27.55 16.89
N GLN A 752 -8.74 -26.91 15.84
CA GLN A 752 -7.31 -26.82 15.50
C GLN A 752 -6.82 -25.37 15.38
N ASP A 753 -5.50 -25.20 15.38
CA ASP A 753 -4.83 -23.96 15.00
C ASP A 753 -4.89 -23.81 13.47
N ASP A 754 -5.65 -22.82 12.98
CA ASP A 754 -6.04 -22.68 11.59
C ASP A 754 -5.61 -21.33 11.00
N VAL A 755 -5.08 -21.36 9.78
CA VAL A 755 -4.70 -20.17 9.00
C VAL A 755 -5.70 -19.97 7.88
N VAL A 756 -6.34 -18.81 7.86
CA VAL A 756 -7.24 -18.36 6.80
C VAL A 756 -6.45 -17.70 5.69
N TRP A 757 -6.77 -18.01 4.43
CA TRP A 757 -6.22 -17.32 3.29
C TRP A 757 -7.33 -16.74 2.42
N MET A 758 -7.30 -15.43 2.20
CA MET A 758 -8.29 -14.73 1.37
C MET A 758 -7.68 -14.37 0.03
N THR A 759 -8.14 -15.01 -1.05
CA THR A 759 -7.84 -14.54 -2.42
C THR A 759 -8.93 -13.60 -2.90
N THR A 760 -8.55 -12.41 -3.33
CA THR A 760 -9.43 -11.42 -3.96
C THR A 760 -8.73 -10.81 -5.17
N GLY A 761 -9.49 -10.26 -6.11
CA GLY A 761 -8.86 -9.69 -7.30
C GLY A 761 -9.80 -9.12 -8.33
N THR A 762 -9.21 -8.56 -9.37
CA THR A 762 -9.88 -7.89 -10.48
C THR A 762 -9.58 -8.58 -11.80
N THR A 763 -10.48 -8.43 -12.77
CA THR A 763 -10.18 -8.61 -14.19
C THR A 763 -10.13 -7.22 -14.81
N HIS A 764 -8.92 -6.72 -15.07
CA HIS A 764 -8.70 -5.39 -15.60
C HIS A 764 -8.82 -5.41 -17.13
N VAL A 765 -9.99 -4.99 -17.62
CA VAL A 765 -10.19 -4.59 -19.01
C VAL A 765 -10.00 -3.08 -19.07
N ALA A 766 -8.90 -2.65 -19.66
CA ALA A 766 -8.49 -1.26 -19.70
C ALA A 766 -9.49 -0.33 -20.39
N ARG A 767 -9.36 0.97 -20.14
CA ARG A 767 -10.11 2.05 -20.82
C ARG A 767 -9.24 3.30 -20.99
N ALA A 768 -9.65 4.19 -21.89
CA ALA A 768 -8.88 5.40 -22.21
C ALA A 768 -8.65 6.32 -21.00
N GLU A 769 -9.58 6.33 -20.03
CA GLU A 769 -9.47 7.12 -18.80
C GLU A 769 -8.33 6.66 -17.86
N GLU A 770 -7.73 5.50 -18.13
CA GLU A 770 -6.62 4.93 -17.36
C GLU A 770 -5.24 5.25 -18.00
N TRP A 771 -5.23 6.05 -19.07
CA TRP A 771 -4.03 6.42 -19.82
C TRP A 771 -3.78 7.95 -19.86
N PRO A 772 -2.55 8.44 -19.59
CA PRO A 772 -1.30 7.70 -19.43
C PRO A 772 -0.99 7.22 -18.01
N ILE A 773 -1.90 7.44 -17.06
CA ILE A 773 -1.77 6.98 -15.68
C ILE A 773 -3.13 6.57 -15.14
N MET A 774 -3.19 5.40 -14.52
CA MET A 774 -4.41 4.77 -14.03
C MET A 774 -4.90 5.48 -12.77
N PRO A 775 -6.16 5.95 -12.69
CA PRO A 775 -6.80 6.29 -11.43
C PRO A 775 -6.79 5.11 -10.47
N THR A 776 -6.65 5.34 -9.16
CA THR A 776 -6.59 4.24 -8.20
C THR A 776 -7.90 3.45 -8.14
N GLU A 777 -7.81 2.14 -8.33
CA GLU A 777 -8.93 1.19 -8.31
C GLU A 777 -8.75 0.25 -7.11
N TRP A 778 -9.82 -0.06 -6.39
CA TRP A 778 -9.78 -0.74 -5.09
C TRP A 778 -10.56 -2.06 -5.10
N VAL A 779 -10.09 -3.02 -4.30
CA VAL A 779 -10.84 -4.20 -3.85
C VAL A 779 -10.89 -4.25 -2.34
N HIS A 780 -11.99 -4.75 -1.79
CA HIS A 780 -12.27 -4.75 -0.35
C HIS A 780 -12.47 -6.16 0.19
N THR A 781 -11.93 -6.41 1.38
CA THR A 781 -12.15 -7.63 2.17
C THR A 781 -12.46 -7.28 3.63
N LEU A 782 -13.14 -8.16 4.36
CA LEU A 782 -13.54 -7.88 5.74
C LEU A 782 -13.43 -9.13 6.63
N LEU A 783 -13.03 -8.90 7.88
CA LEU A 783 -13.17 -9.80 9.02
C LEU A 783 -14.07 -9.11 10.05
N LYS A 784 -15.22 -9.71 10.38
CA LYS A 784 -16.20 -9.09 11.28
C LYS A 784 -16.45 -9.94 12.52
N PRO A 785 -16.51 -9.37 13.73
CA PRO A 785 -16.91 -10.11 14.92
C PRO A 785 -18.35 -10.61 14.72
N TRP A 786 -18.55 -11.92 14.88
CA TRP A 786 -19.86 -12.56 14.75
C TRP A 786 -20.16 -13.31 16.04
N ASN A 787 -21.05 -12.74 16.86
CA ASN A 787 -21.27 -13.22 18.23
C ASN A 787 -19.97 -13.30 19.06
N PHE A 788 -18.90 -12.60 18.66
CA PHE A 788 -17.68 -12.52 19.46
C PHE A 788 -17.91 -11.78 20.77
N PHE A 789 -18.78 -10.76 20.71
CA PHE A 789 -19.20 -9.93 21.84
C PHE A 789 -20.64 -10.26 22.27
N ASP A 790 -21.04 -9.68 23.40
CA ASP A 790 -22.36 -9.90 24.02
C ASP A 790 -23.43 -8.86 23.63
N GLU A 791 -23.01 -7.75 23.03
CA GLU A 791 -23.82 -6.61 22.60
C GLU A 791 -23.01 -5.71 21.65
N THR A 792 -23.58 -4.57 21.23
CA THR A 792 -22.88 -3.58 20.41
C THR A 792 -21.58 -3.10 21.10
N PRO A 793 -20.39 -3.37 20.54
CA PRO A 793 -19.11 -3.15 21.25
C PRO A 793 -18.78 -1.68 21.54
N THR A 794 -19.41 -0.75 20.80
CA THR A 794 -19.15 0.70 20.85
C THR A 794 -20.11 1.46 21.78
N LEU A 795 -20.93 0.78 22.59
CA LEU A 795 -21.80 1.44 23.58
C LEU A 795 -21.02 2.02 24.78
N GLY A 796 -19.78 1.58 24.99
CA GLY A 796 -18.96 1.91 26.15
C GLY A 796 -19.25 1.03 27.37
N ARG A 797 -18.47 1.24 28.44
CA ARG A 797 -18.60 0.45 29.69
C ARG A 797 -19.89 0.79 30.44
N LYS A 798 -20.44 -0.20 31.14
CA LYS A 798 -21.58 0.03 32.05
C LYS A 798 -21.15 0.93 33.21
N LYS A 799 -22.05 1.84 33.61
CA LYS A 799 -21.76 2.82 34.69
C LYS A 799 -21.49 2.16 36.05
N ASP A 800 -22.08 1.01 36.32
CA ASP A 800 -21.93 0.30 37.59
C ASP A 800 -20.56 -0.41 37.73
N GLU A 801 -19.80 -0.51 36.64
CA GLU A 801 -18.47 -1.12 36.58
C GLU A 801 -17.33 -0.07 36.70
N GLN A 802 -17.66 1.22 36.87
CA GLN A 802 -16.70 2.33 37.06
C GLN A 802 -16.30 2.58 38.53
N LYS A 803 -16.66 1.71 39.48
CA LYS A 803 -16.32 1.86 40.90
C LYS A 803 -14.98 1.26 41.28
#